data_AF-A0A8B8P7D4-F1
#
_entry.id   AF-A0A8B8P7D4-F1
#
_cell.length_a   1.000
_cell.length_b   1.000
_cell.length_c   1.000
_cell.angle_alpha   90.00
_cell.angle_beta   90.00
_cell.angle_gamma   90.00
#
_symmetry.space_group_name_H-M   'P 1'
#
loop_
_entity.id
_entity.type
_entity.pdbx_description
1 polymer ?
#
loop_
_entity_poly.entity_id
_entity_poly.type
_entity_poly.pdbx_seq_one_letter_code
_entity_poly.pdbx_strand_id
1 'polypeptide(L)'
;MTQEIDSQRYRLVEQVLTDGDIQLSLYTNEITGLRVVTAQVECPIVKGDLIFATEAFDDDGLPHTLEHLIFLGSEDYPYKGVLDLLANRSLADGTNAMTDTDHTDYTISTAGFITEVHHINGDGEDAGVVYSEMQARENSGDSRCYLEMARSLYPGKSGYKSETGGLVENIRTSTDNIKVRNYHKEFYHAKNLCVLVTGPVEAADIFKAIKPIEDKIVRKGDHLMKFDRPWQTPVEPLPSCIERKLKYSSDTDDDGLVYVGYRGPNVVTSYKEFLAITVVLDYLNSTAISPIQRDFVESDKPYCSSVDHSVIEYSTSCFFFSFESVGKENLDKVMSKLNQLLINIVDKKEKFDMERLKTIISRKIVKILSIAETSPHAIVIGPVVGHFLYGEGEIKERCKEIPILREFGDYSEDNWLELINKYMIGPEARYACIVGEPSSELMQFMSDAEKNRIAEQKERLKDKLPELGERLRLAIETNEKPAPNDLLRCVPVPSTDSIKFHPIERVVLDTKSTPFRFNYDSIKTSFISINVLMDTSHILTKQDRLYLPILSELILESPIERNGTIVPYETVVAEMFSDTVVTGTGIGLSSSSSYSVGAVGMLFGVAMQVEIDKYEKAVNWFHEVLYKTVFTAERIKTVATRLVSDISQHKRSGSKVSSALINALAYQSNSNQWATNFMRQQKFLKKMLADLKTNPNSVQENITRIRDLMNRPNNMLVHLTLNKSKVNVDNILDPWLKVVPDNRVTSAGDCIQLERIIPSYKLLEPIKESKAAIVGVGSVESNYLQQIVKSIDSYDHPDLAALYVFIQYLTQLEGPMWRLIRGAGLSYNYQVHISPPDGILSLILFKATQLVASYQKAKEIVLKYLEGEEEFEDNLFESAKSSLIFEFIQREKSAAGRSLQSLLAYLRNLDIDFNRELIKRVEQVTKEDLRRAFIHLKPLFDDPERLTAVCCHPSKLSDISNGLSELGCKVEKISLEESDFLNSIEQ
;
A
#
# COMPACT_ATOMS: atom_id res chain seq x y z
N MET A 1 -19.32 37.60 22.00
CA MET A 1 -18.21 38.51 22.32
C MET A 1 -16.97 37.93 21.71
N THR A 2 -16.46 38.58 20.66
CA THR A 2 -15.22 38.28 19.95
C THR A 2 -14.03 38.44 20.90
N GLN A 3 -13.53 37.32 21.42
CA GLN A 3 -12.22 37.30 22.08
C GLN A 3 -11.16 37.56 21.02
N GLU A 4 -10.39 38.63 21.21
CA GLU A 4 -9.15 38.89 20.47
C GLU A 4 -8.31 37.62 20.47
N ILE A 5 -8.12 37.05 19.28
CA ILE A 5 -7.18 35.94 19.07
C ILE A 5 -5.81 36.50 19.43
N ASP A 6 -5.15 35.88 20.41
CA ASP A 6 -3.79 36.20 20.81
C ASP A 6 -2.80 35.77 19.71
N SER A 7 -2.77 36.55 18.63
CA SER A 7 -1.73 36.50 17.60
C SER A 7 -0.37 36.98 18.13
N GLN A 8 -0.20 37.22 19.44
CA GLN A 8 1.04 37.78 20.00
C GLN A 8 2.12 36.72 20.27
N ARG A 9 1.79 35.42 20.31
CA ARG A 9 2.79 34.35 20.54
C ARG A 9 3.39 33.78 19.26
N TYR A 10 2.66 33.85 18.15
CA TYR A 10 3.04 33.21 16.90
C TYR A 10 3.47 34.24 15.87
N ARG A 11 4.70 34.10 15.41
CA ARG A 11 5.21 34.86 14.26
C ARG A 11 5.04 34.02 13.01
N LEU A 12 4.38 34.57 11.99
CA LEU A 12 4.40 34.01 10.64
C LEU A 12 5.85 34.11 10.11
N VAL A 13 6.46 32.96 9.83
CA VAL A 13 7.83 32.85 9.32
C VAL A 13 7.82 32.96 7.80
N GLU A 14 6.96 32.17 7.15
CA GLU A 14 6.91 32.09 5.69
C GLU A 14 5.51 31.68 5.22
N GLN A 15 5.13 32.16 4.04
CA GLN A 15 3.90 31.78 3.35
C GLN A 15 4.23 31.40 1.91
N VAL A 16 3.84 30.20 1.49
CA VAL A 16 4.22 29.62 0.20
C VAL A 16 2.98 29.04 -0.48
N LEU A 17 2.82 29.29 -1.77
CA LEU A 17 1.90 28.53 -2.63
C LEU A 17 2.68 27.34 -3.20
N THR A 18 2.31 26.10 -2.90
CA THR A 18 3.05 24.91 -3.38
C THR A 18 2.86 24.69 -4.88
N ASP A 19 3.59 23.74 -5.47
CA ASP A 19 3.40 23.30 -6.86
C ASP A 19 1.98 22.76 -7.16
N GLY A 20 1.22 22.37 -6.14
CA GLY A 20 -0.17 21.93 -6.24
C GLY A 20 -1.21 23.03 -5.99
N ASP A 21 -0.82 24.30 -6.04
CA ASP A 21 -1.66 25.46 -5.71
C ASP A 21 -2.26 25.43 -4.29
N ILE A 22 -1.57 24.77 -3.34
CA ILE A 22 -1.98 24.72 -1.94
C ILE A 22 -1.28 25.83 -1.15
N GLN A 23 -2.06 26.65 -0.45
CA GLN A 23 -1.51 27.72 0.38
C GLN A 23 -0.98 27.15 1.70
N LEU A 24 0.33 27.20 1.89
CA LEU A 24 1.04 26.81 3.11
C LEU A 24 1.46 28.06 3.90
N SER A 25 1.37 27.99 5.22
CA SER A 25 1.87 29.03 6.15
C SER A 25 2.62 28.37 7.31
N LEU A 26 3.87 28.80 7.55
CA LEU A 26 4.72 28.34 8.64
C LEU A 26 4.77 29.42 9.73
N TYR A 27 4.47 29.03 10.96
CA TYR A 27 4.49 29.87 12.14
C TYR A 27 5.46 29.29 13.17
N THR A 28 6.05 30.18 13.98
CA THR A 28 6.86 29.78 15.14
C THR A 28 6.35 30.50 16.38
N ASN A 29 6.15 29.74 17.45
CA ASN A 29 5.86 30.28 18.77
C ASN A 29 7.14 30.92 19.35
N GLU A 30 7.12 32.22 19.62
CA GLU A 30 8.30 32.98 20.06
C GLU A 30 8.73 32.64 21.49
N ILE A 31 7.88 32.00 22.29
CA ILE A 31 8.16 31.61 23.67
C ILE A 31 8.66 30.16 23.75
N THR A 32 7.92 29.23 23.13
CA THR A 32 8.21 27.79 23.26
C THR A 32 9.13 27.26 22.16
N GLY A 33 9.25 27.96 21.03
CA GLY A 33 9.94 27.50 19.83
C GLY A 33 9.17 26.46 19.01
N LEU A 34 7.94 26.12 19.41
CA LEU A 34 7.06 25.20 18.69
C LEU A 34 6.74 25.74 17.31
N ARG A 35 6.79 24.87 16.30
CA ARG A 35 6.45 25.23 14.91
C ARG A 35 5.04 24.76 14.59
N VAL A 36 4.23 25.61 13.97
CA VAL A 36 2.92 25.25 13.43
C VAL A 36 2.93 25.51 11.94
N VAL A 37 2.54 24.52 11.15
CA VAL A 37 2.37 24.66 9.70
C VAL A 37 0.91 24.42 9.38
N THR A 38 0.30 25.30 8.59
CA THR A 38 -1.06 25.14 8.10
C THR A 38 -1.08 25.08 6.58
N ALA A 39 -1.82 24.15 5.99
CA ALA A 39 -2.00 24.10 4.53
C ALA A 39 -3.47 23.95 4.12
N GLN A 40 -3.94 24.84 3.24
CA GLN A 40 -5.33 24.90 2.80
C GLN A 40 -5.61 23.90 1.68
N VAL A 41 -6.04 22.69 2.04
CA VAL A 41 -6.40 21.62 1.10
C VAL A 41 -7.91 21.59 0.90
N GLU A 42 -8.35 21.66 -0.36
CA GLU A 42 -9.77 21.55 -0.74
C GLU A 42 -10.22 20.08 -0.72
N CYS A 43 -10.61 19.57 0.44
CA CYS A 43 -11.15 18.23 0.63
C CYS A 43 -12.05 18.16 1.89
N PRO A 44 -12.86 17.10 2.05
CA PRO A 44 -13.68 16.93 3.26
C PRO A 44 -12.88 16.56 4.52
N ILE A 45 -11.56 16.36 4.43
CA ILE A 45 -10.74 15.80 5.51
C ILE A 45 -9.76 16.85 6.03
N VAL A 46 -9.68 16.97 7.36
CA VAL A 46 -8.57 17.65 8.03
C VAL A 46 -7.60 16.58 8.52
N LYS A 47 -6.31 16.78 8.27
CA LYS A 47 -5.23 15.92 8.75
C LYS A 47 -4.26 16.75 9.59
N GLY A 48 -4.02 16.32 10.82
CA GLY A 48 -2.95 16.81 11.69
C GLY A 48 -1.79 15.81 11.73
N ASP A 49 -0.57 16.31 11.78
CA ASP A 49 0.68 15.56 11.91
C ASP A 49 1.52 16.26 12.99
N LEU A 50 1.90 15.52 14.04
CA LEU A 50 2.73 16.02 15.13
C LEU A 50 4.09 15.32 15.01
N ILE A 51 5.06 16.07 14.52
CA ILE A 51 6.35 15.51 14.09
C ILE A 51 7.43 15.86 15.12
N PHE A 52 8.13 14.84 15.59
CA PHE A 52 9.32 14.95 16.42
C PHE A 52 10.53 14.41 15.67
N ALA A 53 11.64 15.16 15.65
CA ALA A 53 12.91 14.60 15.20
C ALA A 53 13.43 13.64 16.28
N THR A 54 13.74 12.40 15.94
CA THR A 54 14.10 11.35 16.90
C THR A 54 15.27 10.56 16.38
N GLU A 55 16.29 10.32 17.21
CA GLU A 55 17.49 9.59 16.84
C GLU A 55 17.66 8.36 17.75
N ALA A 56 17.97 7.19 17.18
CA ALA A 56 18.32 5.98 17.92
C ALA A 56 19.81 5.66 17.73
N PHE A 57 20.47 5.07 18.73
CA PHE A 57 21.90 4.72 18.64
C PHE A 57 22.18 3.22 18.88
N ASP A 58 21.12 2.45 19.10
CA ASP A 58 21.10 1.01 19.26
C ASP A 58 19.85 0.46 18.55
N ASP A 59 19.64 -0.86 18.65
CA ASP A 59 18.51 -1.56 18.04
C ASP A 59 17.43 -1.91 19.07
N ASP A 60 17.33 -1.15 20.17
CA ASP A 60 16.32 -1.37 21.23
C ASP A 60 14.91 -0.97 20.78
N GLY A 61 14.75 -0.26 19.67
CA GLY A 61 13.44 0.16 19.18
C GLY A 61 12.74 1.16 20.12
N LEU A 62 13.50 1.96 20.87
CA LEU A 62 12.96 2.98 21.79
C LEU A 62 12.03 4.01 21.11
N PRO A 63 12.33 4.53 19.90
CA PRO A 63 11.42 5.47 19.23
C PRO A 63 10.07 4.82 18.95
N HIS A 64 10.06 3.63 18.35
CA HIS A 64 8.86 2.88 18.01
C HIS A 64 8.08 2.45 19.26
N THR A 65 8.79 1.94 20.27
CA THR A 65 8.18 1.60 21.56
C THR A 65 7.48 2.80 22.20
N LEU A 66 8.12 3.98 22.18
CA LEU A 66 7.55 5.18 22.76
C LEU A 66 6.36 5.71 21.96
N GLU A 67 6.44 5.66 20.63
CA GLU A 67 5.34 6.02 19.72
C GLU A 67 4.03 5.36 20.13
N HIS A 68 4.09 4.06 20.35
CA HIS A 68 2.96 3.30 20.83
C HIS A 68 2.52 3.61 22.26
N LEU A 69 3.48 3.86 23.17
CA LEU A 69 3.18 4.10 24.58
C LEU A 69 2.47 5.44 24.84
N ILE A 70 2.63 6.44 23.96
CA ILE A 70 1.95 7.74 24.10
C ILE A 70 0.42 7.60 24.03
N PHE A 71 -0.10 6.63 23.29
CA PHE A 71 -1.54 6.37 23.19
C PHE A 71 -2.14 5.67 24.43
N LEU A 72 -1.31 5.22 25.38
CA LEU A 72 -1.80 4.51 26.59
C LEU A 72 -2.33 5.43 27.70
N GLY A 73 -2.34 6.75 27.47
CA GLY A 73 -2.92 7.73 28.38
C GLY A 73 -1.92 8.81 28.79
N SER A 74 -2.45 9.88 29.37
CA SER A 74 -1.69 11.05 29.82
C SER A 74 -2.02 11.43 31.26
N GLU A 75 -1.33 12.44 31.79
CA GLU A 75 -1.60 13.01 33.12
C GLU A 75 -3.07 13.48 33.25
N ASP A 76 -3.60 14.11 32.20
CA ASP A 76 -4.95 14.70 32.20
C ASP A 76 -6.03 13.70 31.73
N TYR A 77 -5.64 12.67 30.97
CA TYR A 77 -6.50 11.60 30.47
C TYR A 77 -5.86 10.23 30.71
N PRO A 78 -5.89 9.69 31.96
CA PRO A 78 -5.19 8.46 32.34
C PRO A 78 -5.99 7.20 31.95
N TYR A 79 -6.50 7.18 30.72
CA TYR A 79 -7.32 6.09 30.19
C TYR A 79 -6.71 5.62 28.87
N LYS A 80 -6.47 4.32 28.76
CA LYS A 80 -5.97 3.68 27.52
C LYS A 80 -6.97 3.92 26.38
N GLY A 81 -6.47 4.22 25.18
CA GLY A 81 -7.29 4.32 23.97
C GLY A 81 -8.27 5.50 23.98
N VAL A 82 -8.17 6.42 24.94
CA VAL A 82 -9.10 7.54 25.05
C VAL A 82 -9.04 8.48 23.84
N LEU A 83 -7.86 8.66 23.25
CA LEU A 83 -7.70 9.45 22.02
C LEU A 83 -8.43 8.79 20.85
N ASP A 84 -8.32 7.48 20.69
CA ASP A 84 -9.04 6.72 19.66
C ASP A 84 -10.56 6.76 19.89
N LEU A 85 -11.02 6.59 21.14
CA LEU A 85 -12.44 6.70 21.49
C LEU A 85 -13.01 8.10 21.20
N LEU A 86 -12.24 9.17 21.46
CA LEU A 86 -12.62 10.54 21.16
C LEU A 86 -12.58 10.83 19.65
N ALA A 87 -11.55 10.34 18.98
CA ALA A 87 -11.41 10.42 17.54
C ALA A 87 -12.61 9.74 16.89
N ASN A 88 -12.91 8.48 17.18
CA ASN A 88 -13.99 7.71 16.57
C ASN A 88 -15.37 8.39 16.65
N ARG A 89 -15.58 9.29 17.61
CA ARG A 89 -16.81 10.09 17.75
C ARG A 89 -16.85 11.35 16.86
N SER A 90 -15.74 11.73 16.25
CA SER A 90 -15.52 12.99 15.53
C SER A 90 -15.53 12.81 14.01
N LEU A 91 -16.33 11.88 13.48
CA LEU A 91 -16.24 11.39 12.10
C LEU A 91 -14.81 10.97 11.78
N ALA A 92 -14.39 9.93 12.49
CA ALA A 92 -13.05 9.41 12.41
C ALA A 92 -12.88 7.94 12.60
N ASP A 93 -11.73 7.47 12.16
CA ASP A 93 -11.30 6.11 12.31
C ASP A 93 -10.24 5.93 13.46
N GLY A 94 -9.93 6.99 14.27
CA GLY A 94 -8.91 6.99 15.36
C GLY A 94 -7.71 7.97 15.32
N THR A 95 -6.55 7.63 15.93
CA THR A 95 -5.20 8.28 15.79
C THR A 95 -4.03 7.35 15.38
N ASN A 96 -3.28 7.65 14.30
CA ASN A 96 -2.20 6.79 13.79
C ASN A 96 -0.83 7.42 14.09
N ALA A 97 0.25 6.65 13.95
CA ALA A 97 1.60 7.18 13.99
C ALA A 97 2.54 6.35 13.13
N MET A 98 3.71 6.93 12.85
CA MET A 98 4.77 6.29 12.09
C MET A 98 6.11 6.63 12.75
N THR A 99 6.94 5.60 12.94
CA THR A 99 8.33 5.76 13.34
C THR A 99 9.23 5.51 12.12
N ASP A 100 9.89 6.56 11.63
CA ASP A 100 10.95 6.46 10.63
C ASP A 100 12.33 6.39 11.32
N THR A 101 13.40 6.40 10.53
CA THR A 101 14.77 6.39 11.03
C THR A 101 15.15 7.72 11.69
N ASP A 102 14.59 8.83 11.20
CA ASP A 102 14.96 10.20 11.55
C ASP A 102 13.89 11.00 12.31
N HIS A 103 12.66 10.49 12.36
CA HIS A 103 11.54 11.15 13.02
C HIS A 103 10.44 10.18 13.47
N THR A 104 9.62 10.65 14.40
CA THR A 104 8.33 10.04 14.75
C THR A 104 7.23 11.03 14.40
N ASP A 105 6.26 10.61 13.59
CA ASP A 105 5.10 11.41 13.19
C ASP A 105 3.82 10.82 13.76
N TYR A 106 3.13 11.58 14.61
CA TYR A 106 1.80 11.23 15.12
C TYR A 106 0.75 11.86 14.23
N THR A 107 0.16 11.05 13.36
CA THR A 107 -0.90 11.45 12.45
C THR A 107 -2.26 11.39 13.15
N ILE A 108 -2.82 12.57 13.39
CA ILE A 108 -4.24 12.76 13.65
C ILE A 108 -4.91 13.13 12.32
N SER A 109 -4.93 12.20 11.39
CA SER A 109 -6.15 12.03 10.63
C SER A 109 -7.08 11.27 11.54
N THR A 110 -8.35 11.51 11.39
CA THR A 110 -9.37 10.67 11.95
C THR A 110 -9.20 9.17 11.52
N ALA A 111 -8.28 8.37 12.14
CA ALA A 111 -7.83 6.94 12.01
C ALA A 111 -6.69 6.48 13.00
N GLY A 112 -6.67 5.32 13.73
CA GLY A 112 -5.62 4.89 14.76
C GLY A 112 -5.36 3.44 15.26
N PHE A 113 -4.55 3.15 16.35
CA PHE A 113 -4.31 1.77 16.96
C PHE A 113 -3.75 1.54 18.46
N ILE A 114 -4.07 0.45 19.26
CA ILE A 114 -3.31 -0.07 20.50
C ILE A 114 -3.33 -1.61 20.88
N THR A 115 -2.14 -2.26 21.08
CA THR A 115 -1.57 -3.01 22.27
C THR A 115 -0.12 -3.52 22.13
N GLU A 116 0.83 -2.64 22.38
CA GLU A 116 1.84 -2.55 21.35
C GLU A 116 3.17 -3.25 21.59
N VAL A 117 3.78 -3.18 22.76
CA VAL A 117 5.25 -3.38 22.78
C VAL A 117 5.66 -4.87 22.77
N HIS A 118 5.63 -5.52 23.92
CA HIS A 118 6.02 -6.93 24.07
C HIS A 118 5.58 -7.45 25.44
N HIS A 119 5.11 -8.71 25.49
CA HIS A 119 4.81 -9.44 26.72
C HIS A 119 4.93 -10.95 26.52
N ILE A 120 5.06 -11.69 27.62
CA ILE A 120 4.98 -13.15 27.63
C ILE A 120 3.58 -13.53 28.13
N ASN A 121 2.83 -14.32 27.35
CA ASN A 121 1.48 -14.74 27.72
C ASN A 121 1.46 -15.89 28.75
N GLY A 122 0.27 -16.29 29.19
CA GLY A 122 0.07 -17.35 30.19
C GLY A 122 0.63 -18.73 29.82
N ASP A 123 0.90 -18.98 28.53
CA ASP A 123 1.45 -20.23 28.02
C ASP A 123 2.99 -20.19 27.81
N GLY A 124 3.62 -19.07 28.18
CA GLY A 124 5.06 -18.85 28.04
C GLY A 124 5.51 -18.49 26.62
N GLU A 125 4.62 -17.98 25.77
CA GLU A 125 4.91 -17.51 24.41
C GLU A 125 5.09 -15.99 24.37
N ASP A 126 5.99 -15.50 23.51
CA ASP A 126 6.16 -14.07 23.24
C ASP A 126 4.98 -13.52 22.42
N ALA A 127 4.50 -12.33 22.77
CA ALA A 127 3.39 -11.61 22.15
C ALA A 127 3.61 -10.08 22.27
N GLY A 128 2.75 -9.29 21.61
CA GLY A 128 2.85 -7.82 21.53
C GLY A 128 2.88 -7.35 20.07
N VAL A 129 2.25 -6.25 19.72
CA VAL A 129 2.05 -5.85 18.30
C VAL A 129 3.36 -5.46 17.60
N VAL A 130 4.19 -4.60 18.19
CA VAL A 130 5.57 -4.26 17.78
C VAL A 130 6.41 -5.53 17.66
N TYR A 131 6.36 -6.38 18.69
CA TYR A 131 7.04 -7.67 18.65
C TYR A 131 6.57 -8.53 17.44
N SER A 132 5.27 -8.65 17.19
CA SER A 132 4.70 -9.40 16.07
C SER A 132 5.03 -8.78 14.72
N GLU A 133 5.10 -7.46 14.63
CA GLU A 133 5.50 -6.73 13.43
C GLU A 133 6.96 -7.00 13.08
N MET A 134 7.84 -6.85 14.08
CA MET A 134 9.27 -7.04 13.90
C MET A 134 9.60 -8.50 13.61
N GLN A 135 8.96 -9.45 14.29
CA GLN A 135 9.05 -10.87 13.97
C GLN A 135 8.67 -11.16 12.50
N ALA A 136 7.65 -10.48 11.96
CA ALA A 136 7.23 -10.70 10.58
C ALA A 136 8.19 -10.13 9.52
N ARG A 137 9.05 -9.16 9.90
CA ARG A 137 9.87 -8.38 8.97
C ARG A 137 11.37 -8.67 9.10
N GLU A 138 11.91 -8.78 10.32
CA GLU A 138 13.35 -8.69 10.58
C GLU A 138 14.19 -9.74 9.83
N ASN A 139 13.62 -10.92 9.59
CA ASN A 139 14.32 -12.03 8.95
C ASN A 139 14.04 -12.17 7.45
N SER A 140 13.18 -11.32 6.87
CA SER A 140 12.99 -11.26 5.43
C SER A 140 14.28 -10.87 4.70
N GLY A 141 14.47 -11.41 3.49
CA GLY A 141 15.65 -11.11 2.68
C GLY A 141 15.84 -9.61 2.45
N ASP A 142 14.75 -8.90 2.13
CA ASP A 142 14.75 -7.46 1.89
C ASP A 142 15.19 -6.67 3.13
N SER A 143 14.64 -6.98 4.30
CA SER A 143 14.95 -6.23 5.53
C SER A 143 16.38 -6.44 5.99
N ARG A 144 16.89 -7.69 5.91
CA ARG A 144 18.28 -8.00 6.24
C ARG A 144 19.27 -7.32 5.30
N CYS A 145 18.99 -7.33 3.99
CA CYS A 145 19.85 -6.70 2.99
C CYS A 145 19.83 -5.17 3.12
N TYR A 146 18.65 -4.57 3.30
CA TYR A 146 18.50 -3.14 3.51
C TYR A 146 19.21 -2.66 4.78
N LEU A 147 19.01 -3.34 5.92
CA LEU A 147 19.64 -2.95 7.19
C LEU A 147 21.17 -3.04 7.11
N GLU A 148 21.72 -4.10 6.49
CA GLU A 148 23.17 -4.22 6.29
C GLU A 148 23.72 -3.15 5.33
N MET A 149 22.94 -2.77 4.31
CA MET A 149 23.29 -1.67 3.40
C MET A 149 23.34 -0.34 4.16
N ALA A 150 22.32 -0.01 4.94
CA ALA A 150 22.29 1.21 5.76
C ALA A 150 23.46 1.26 6.74
N ARG A 151 23.74 0.16 7.44
CA ARG A 151 24.89 0.01 8.37
C ARG A 151 26.24 0.16 7.69
N SER A 152 26.36 -0.33 6.45
CA SER A 152 27.56 -0.17 5.65
C SER A 152 27.73 1.25 5.16
N LEU A 153 26.63 1.92 4.77
CA LEU A 153 26.67 3.28 4.28
C LEU A 153 26.97 4.30 5.38
N TYR A 154 26.44 4.14 6.59
CA TYR A 154 26.55 5.10 7.70
C TYR A 154 27.40 4.56 8.87
N PRO A 155 28.74 4.64 8.79
CA PRO A 155 29.63 4.17 9.84
C PRO A 155 29.63 5.11 11.08
N GLY A 156 30.37 4.71 12.11
CA GLY A 156 30.55 5.55 13.30
C GLY A 156 29.32 5.61 14.20
N LYS A 157 29.17 6.67 14.99
CA LYS A 157 27.97 6.89 15.82
C LYS A 157 26.96 7.68 15.00
N SER A 158 26.03 6.97 14.35
CA SER A 158 25.02 7.55 13.46
C SER A 158 23.69 6.83 13.67
N GLY A 159 22.59 7.55 13.90
CA GLY A 159 21.29 6.89 14.04
C GLY A 159 20.71 6.33 12.76
N TYR A 160 21.19 6.77 11.59
CA TYR A 160 20.78 6.24 10.27
C TYR A 160 21.04 4.74 10.03
N LYS A 161 21.70 4.05 10.97
CA LYS A 161 22.06 2.63 10.87
C LYS A 161 21.34 1.72 11.88
N SER A 162 20.55 2.31 12.77
CA SER A 162 19.79 1.61 13.80
C SER A 162 18.49 1.06 13.23
N GLU A 163 18.06 -0.11 13.70
CA GLU A 163 16.69 -0.57 13.48
C GLU A 163 15.76 0.12 14.48
N THR A 164 15.11 1.22 14.06
CA THR A 164 14.23 2.02 14.93
C THR A 164 12.96 1.29 15.34
N GLY A 165 12.57 0.25 14.60
CA GLY A 165 11.51 -0.68 14.98
C GLY A 165 11.88 -1.61 16.14
N GLY A 166 13.18 -1.82 16.37
CA GLY A 166 13.77 -2.70 17.37
C GLY A 166 13.97 -4.13 16.88
N LEU A 167 15.16 -4.69 17.11
CA LEU A 167 15.38 -6.12 16.87
C LEU A 167 14.69 -6.96 17.94
N VAL A 168 14.13 -8.11 17.58
CA VAL A 168 13.34 -8.95 18.49
C VAL A 168 14.15 -9.36 19.74
N GLU A 169 15.45 -9.64 19.59
CA GLU A 169 16.34 -9.94 20.72
C GLU A 169 16.47 -8.75 21.69
N ASN A 170 16.65 -7.55 21.18
CA ASN A 170 16.79 -6.33 21.97
C ASN A 170 15.49 -5.95 22.67
N ILE A 171 14.35 -6.06 22.00
CA ILE A 171 13.03 -5.81 22.59
C ILE A 171 12.83 -6.72 23.81
N ARG A 172 13.17 -8.01 23.68
CA ARG A 172 13.02 -9.00 24.76
C ARG A 172 13.95 -8.78 25.96
N THR A 173 15.17 -8.26 25.73
CA THR A 173 16.26 -8.34 26.72
C THR A 173 16.78 -6.99 27.23
N SER A 174 16.64 -5.93 26.44
CA SER A 174 17.30 -4.64 26.65
C SER A 174 16.32 -3.49 26.84
N THR A 175 15.15 -3.58 26.22
CA THR A 175 14.13 -2.53 26.24
C THR A 175 13.36 -2.53 27.55
N ASP A 176 13.34 -1.39 28.24
CA ASP A 176 12.64 -1.23 29.51
C ASP A 176 12.02 0.17 29.69
N ASN A 177 11.15 0.29 30.69
CA ASN A 177 10.44 1.54 31.00
C ASN A 177 11.38 2.70 31.40
N ILE A 178 12.58 2.42 31.92
CA ILE A 178 13.54 3.46 32.32
C ILE A 178 14.15 4.07 31.06
N LYS A 179 14.62 3.24 30.12
CA LYS A 179 15.15 3.69 28.83
C LYS A 179 14.11 4.45 28.03
N VAL A 180 12.88 3.94 27.94
CA VAL A 180 11.77 4.62 27.24
C VAL A 180 11.49 6.00 27.86
N ARG A 181 11.44 6.11 29.19
CA ARG A 181 11.22 7.41 29.86
C ARG A 181 12.36 8.38 29.65
N ASN A 182 13.60 7.88 29.65
CA ASN A 182 14.77 8.70 29.35
C ASN A 182 14.74 9.18 27.89
N TYR A 183 14.36 8.31 26.96
CA TYR A 183 14.19 8.64 25.54
C TYR A 183 13.12 9.73 25.34
N HIS A 184 11.95 9.58 25.96
CA HIS A 184 10.90 10.62 25.93
C HIS A 184 11.44 11.96 26.46
N LYS A 185 12.10 11.93 27.62
CA LYS A 185 12.68 13.14 28.22
C LYS A 185 13.73 13.79 27.33
N GLU A 186 14.45 13.02 26.53
CA GLU A 186 15.49 13.50 25.63
C GLU A 186 14.91 14.17 24.38
N PHE A 187 13.90 13.57 23.73
CA PHE A 187 13.46 14.03 22.40
C PHE A 187 12.11 14.78 22.36
N TYR A 188 11.21 14.59 23.33
CA TYR A 188 9.83 15.10 23.28
C TYR A 188 9.71 16.51 23.89
N HIS A 189 10.42 17.46 23.28
CA HIS A 189 10.43 18.87 23.66
C HIS A 189 9.62 19.74 22.68
N ALA A 190 9.03 20.83 23.18
CA ALA A 190 8.29 21.79 22.34
C ALA A 190 9.12 22.41 21.21
N LYS A 191 10.42 22.64 21.44
CA LYS A 191 11.38 23.12 20.43
C LYS A 191 11.68 22.09 19.32
N ASN A 192 11.32 20.83 19.58
CA ASN A 192 11.49 19.69 18.69
C ASN A 192 10.15 19.17 18.17
N LEU A 193 9.09 19.98 18.25
CA LEU A 193 7.76 19.63 17.78
C LEU A 193 7.36 20.55 16.63
N CYS A 194 7.00 19.93 15.51
CA CYS A 194 6.28 20.57 14.40
C CYS A 194 4.84 20.05 14.36
N VAL A 195 3.86 20.95 14.47
CA VAL A 195 2.45 20.62 14.30
C VAL A 195 2.03 21.07 12.90
N LEU A 196 1.86 20.11 11.99
CA LEU A 196 1.36 20.35 10.64
C LEU A 196 -0.13 20.03 10.60
N VAL A 197 -0.96 20.95 10.11
CA VAL A 197 -2.39 20.70 9.88
C VAL A 197 -2.76 21.08 8.45
N THR A 198 -3.38 20.15 7.74
CA THR A 198 -3.76 20.28 6.34
C THR A 198 -5.25 20.03 6.16
N GLY A 199 -5.93 20.85 5.36
CA GLY A 199 -7.39 20.79 5.17
C GLY A 199 -8.07 22.14 5.38
N PRO A 200 -9.41 22.19 5.39
CA PRO A 200 -10.17 23.43 5.54
C PRO A 200 -10.23 23.90 7.00
N VAL A 201 -9.09 24.34 7.55
CA VAL A 201 -8.96 24.81 8.94
C VAL A 201 -8.22 26.14 9.03
N GLU A 202 -8.67 27.01 9.93
CA GLU A 202 -8.05 28.31 10.19
C GLU A 202 -6.95 28.19 11.25
N ALA A 203 -5.83 28.90 11.04
CA ALA A 203 -4.70 28.86 11.97
C ALA A 203 -5.07 29.30 13.39
N ALA A 204 -6.01 30.24 13.53
CA ALA A 204 -6.48 30.73 14.82
C ALA A 204 -7.12 29.63 15.69
N ASP A 205 -7.87 28.71 15.07
CA ASP A 205 -8.50 27.61 15.80
C ASP A 205 -7.45 26.61 16.31
N ILE A 206 -6.39 26.39 15.52
CA ILE A 206 -5.24 25.56 15.92
C ILE A 206 -4.51 26.21 17.10
N PHE A 207 -4.19 27.50 17.03
CA PHE A 207 -3.53 28.21 18.14
C PHE A 207 -4.36 28.16 19.42
N LYS A 208 -5.68 28.32 19.30
CA LYS A 208 -6.60 28.19 20.44
C LYS A 208 -6.59 26.78 21.02
N ALA A 209 -6.54 25.74 20.19
CA ALA A 209 -6.49 24.34 20.62
C ALA A 209 -5.18 23.99 21.33
N ILE A 210 -4.03 24.50 20.86
CA ILE A 210 -2.70 24.18 21.40
C ILE A 210 -2.37 25.00 22.66
N LYS A 211 -2.94 26.21 22.80
CA LYS A 211 -2.65 27.15 23.89
C LYS A 211 -2.61 26.56 25.31
N PRO A 212 -3.54 25.69 25.75
CA PRO A 212 -3.49 25.11 27.09
C PRO A 212 -2.21 24.30 27.36
N ILE A 213 -1.70 23.62 26.34
CA ILE A 213 -0.45 22.83 26.40
C ILE A 213 0.75 23.78 26.47
N GLU A 214 0.77 24.85 25.68
CA GLU A 214 1.83 25.87 25.76
C GLU A 214 1.89 26.51 27.14
N ASP A 215 0.74 26.89 27.71
CA ASP A 215 0.68 27.47 29.03
C ASP A 215 1.20 26.49 30.09
N LYS A 216 1.00 25.18 29.91
CA LYS A 216 1.61 24.12 30.74
C LYS A 216 3.13 24.06 30.58
N ILE A 217 3.64 24.05 29.35
CA ILE A 217 5.10 24.06 29.02
C ILE A 217 5.80 25.28 29.60
N VAL A 218 5.19 26.47 29.46
CA VAL A 218 5.73 27.71 30.00
C VAL A 218 5.77 27.67 31.53
N ARG A 219 4.70 27.22 32.18
CA ARG A 219 4.64 27.07 33.64
C ARG A 219 5.67 26.07 34.21
N LYS A 220 5.93 24.96 33.51
CA LYS A 220 6.93 23.96 33.92
C LYS A 220 8.38 24.43 33.68
N GLY A 221 8.58 25.46 32.85
CA GLY A 221 9.91 25.97 32.51
C GLY A 221 10.63 25.16 31.42
N ASP A 222 9.95 24.19 30.78
CA ASP A 222 10.56 23.28 29.80
C ASP A 222 11.10 24.04 28.57
N HIS A 223 10.46 25.15 28.20
CA HIS A 223 10.92 26.05 27.12
C HIS A 223 12.30 26.68 27.38
N LEU A 224 12.75 26.76 28.64
CA LEU A 224 14.07 27.29 29.01
C LEU A 224 15.17 26.23 28.95
N MET A 225 14.82 24.94 28.82
CA MET A 225 15.82 23.88 28.72
C MET A 225 16.66 24.05 27.44
N LYS A 226 17.97 23.82 27.59
CA LYS A 226 18.87 23.69 26.45
C LYS A 226 18.53 22.36 25.77
N PHE A 227 18.30 22.42 24.47
CA PHE A 227 18.00 21.27 23.65
C PHE A 227 18.77 21.41 22.34
N ASP A 228 19.57 20.41 22.03
CA ASP A 228 20.32 20.33 20.79
C ASP A 228 19.48 19.48 19.82
N ARG A 229 19.04 20.06 18.70
CA ARG A 229 18.14 19.37 17.76
C ARG A 229 18.87 18.15 17.16
N PRO A 230 18.18 17.02 16.92
CA PRO A 230 18.74 15.90 16.19
C PRO A 230 19.20 16.29 14.78
N TRP A 231 20.11 15.49 14.23
CA TRP A 231 20.58 15.59 12.84
C TRP A 231 21.33 16.86 12.47
N GLN A 232 21.73 17.67 13.46
CA GLN A 232 22.55 18.86 13.23
C GLN A 232 24.06 18.55 13.20
N THR A 233 24.45 17.32 13.54
CA THR A 233 25.83 16.86 13.49
C THR A 233 26.18 16.34 12.10
N PRO A 234 27.35 16.70 11.53
CA PRO A 234 27.79 16.17 10.25
C PRO A 234 27.89 14.64 10.25
N VAL A 235 27.45 14.03 9.15
CA VAL A 235 27.55 12.57 8.96
C VAL A 235 29.00 12.17 8.70
N GLU A 236 29.47 11.12 9.37
CA GLU A 236 30.82 10.61 9.16
C GLU A 236 31.02 10.11 7.71
N PRO A 237 32.17 10.42 7.08
CA PRO A 237 32.46 9.98 5.72
C PRO A 237 32.66 8.47 5.66
N LEU A 238 32.20 7.85 4.57
CA LEU A 238 32.46 6.44 4.29
C LEU A 238 33.88 6.27 3.70
N PRO A 239 34.83 5.62 4.39
CA PRO A 239 36.22 5.57 3.96
C PRO A 239 36.44 4.82 2.64
N SER A 240 35.70 3.72 2.42
CA SER A 240 35.82 2.88 1.23
C SER A 240 34.49 2.26 0.85
N CYS A 241 34.35 1.82 -0.41
CA CYS A 241 33.21 1.01 -0.81
C CYS A 241 33.22 -0.35 -0.11
N ILE A 242 32.04 -0.93 0.10
CA ILE A 242 31.84 -2.15 0.87
C ILE A 242 31.07 -3.15 0.03
N GLU A 243 31.52 -4.40 0.03
CA GLU A 243 30.77 -5.53 -0.53
C GLU A 243 30.61 -6.59 0.55
N ARG A 244 29.38 -7.04 0.77
CA ARG A 244 29.06 -8.03 1.81
C ARG A 244 28.11 -9.08 1.27
N LYS A 245 28.22 -10.26 1.86
CA LYS A 245 27.29 -11.36 1.65
C LYS A 245 26.61 -11.70 2.96
N LEU A 246 25.31 -11.92 2.90
CA LEU A 246 24.56 -12.46 4.02
C LEU A 246 23.59 -13.52 3.54
N LYS A 247 23.25 -14.44 4.44
CA LYS A 247 22.19 -15.41 4.20
C LYS A 247 20.87 -14.92 4.77
N TYR A 248 19.76 -15.28 4.13
CA TYR A 248 18.40 -15.10 4.65
C TYR A 248 17.59 -16.39 4.50
N SER A 249 16.55 -16.57 5.32
CA SER A 249 15.72 -17.78 5.31
C SER A 249 14.86 -17.86 4.04
N SER A 250 14.86 -19.01 3.36
CA SER A 250 14.09 -19.22 2.14
C SER A 250 13.78 -20.70 1.90
N ASP A 251 12.60 -20.99 1.36
CA ASP A 251 12.14 -22.34 0.98
C ASP A 251 12.97 -22.95 -0.15
N THR A 252 13.55 -22.10 -0.98
CA THR A 252 14.35 -22.48 -2.15
C THR A 252 15.69 -21.75 -2.12
N ASP A 253 16.71 -22.39 -2.69
CA ASP A 253 18.07 -21.85 -2.78
C ASP A 253 18.40 -21.34 -4.19
N ASP A 254 17.37 -21.10 -5.02
CA ASP A 254 17.48 -20.91 -6.47
C ASP A 254 17.72 -19.45 -6.90
N ASP A 255 17.10 -18.49 -6.21
CA ASP A 255 17.17 -17.07 -6.52
C ASP A 255 17.33 -16.20 -5.26
N GLY A 256 18.14 -15.15 -5.36
CA GLY A 256 18.52 -14.27 -4.25
C GLY A 256 18.18 -12.80 -4.50
N LEU A 257 18.76 -11.94 -3.66
CA LEU A 257 18.56 -10.48 -3.72
C LEU A 257 19.91 -9.77 -3.78
N VAL A 258 19.99 -8.64 -4.46
CA VAL A 258 21.17 -7.77 -4.39
C VAL A 258 20.74 -6.32 -4.19
N TYR A 259 21.31 -5.67 -3.17
CA TYR A 259 21.11 -4.25 -2.89
C TYR A 259 22.39 -3.49 -3.20
N VAL A 260 22.32 -2.47 -4.05
CA VAL A 260 23.46 -1.58 -4.33
C VAL A 260 23.08 -0.17 -3.90
N GLY A 261 23.56 0.25 -2.74
CA GLY A 261 23.34 1.59 -2.20
C GLY A 261 24.55 2.49 -2.37
N TYR A 262 24.31 3.76 -2.68
CA TYR A 262 25.32 4.80 -2.88
C TYR A 262 25.12 5.93 -1.87
N ARG A 263 26.23 6.55 -1.46
CA ARG A 263 26.19 7.80 -0.71
C ARG A 263 25.83 8.95 -1.63
N GLY A 264 24.76 9.68 -1.29
CA GLY A 264 24.22 10.78 -2.10
C GLY A 264 24.67 12.17 -1.65
N PRO A 265 24.10 13.21 -2.28
CA PRO A 265 24.37 14.61 -1.93
C PRO A 265 24.02 14.96 -0.48
N ASN A 266 24.72 15.95 0.07
CA ASN A 266 24.29 16.58 1.31
C ASN A 266 23.07 17.47 1.02
N VAL A 267 21.92 17.16 1.60
CA VAL A 267 20.64 17.83 1.25
C VAL A 267 20.52 19.21 1.87
N VAL A 268 21.34 19.53 2.88
CA VAL A 268 21.39 20.86 3.51
C VAL A 268 22.11 21.85 2.58
N THR A 269 23.20 21.41 1.94
CA THR A 269 24.01 22.28 1.09
C THR A 269 23.75 22.14 -0.41
N SER A 270 23.21 20.99 -0.84
CA SER A 270 23.14 20.57 -2.25
C SER A 270 21.79 19.93 -2.61
N TYR A 271 20.67 20.50 -2.14
CA TYR A 271 19.34 19.97 -2.44
C TYR A 271 19.03 19.85 -3.94
N LYS A 272 19.54 20.77 -4.77
CA LYS A 272 19.41 20.69 -6.23
C LYS A 272 20.13 19.47 -6.82
N GLU A 273 21.31 19.10 -6.31
CA GLU A 273 22.00 17.88 -6.75
C GLU A 273 21.21 16.64 -6.32
N PHE A 274 20.59 16.65 -5.13
CA PHE A 274 19.70 15.59 -4.66
C PHE A 274 18.53 15.37 -5.62
N LEU A 275 17.82 16.45 -6.00
CA LEU A 275 16.73 16.36 -6.98
C LEU A 275 17.22 15.90 -8.35
N ALA A 276 18.42 16.34 -8.79
CA ALA A 276 18.99 15.88 -10.05
C ALA A 276 19.29 14.36 -10.04
N ILE A 277 19.74 13.81 -8.91
CA ILE A 277 19.93 12.37 -8.76
C ILE A 277 18.61 11.60 -8.94
N THR A 278 17.48 12.11 -8.44
CA THR A 278 16.18 11.45 -8.69
C THR A 278 15.86 11.33 -10.18
N VAL A 279 16.20 12.35 -10.99
CA VAL A 279 16.04 12.32 -12.46
C VAL A 279 17.00 11.30 -13.10
N VAL A 280 18.23 11.20 -12.60
CA VAL A 280 19.21 10.19 -13.07
C VAL A 280 18.71 8.77 -12.79
N LEU A 281 18.14 8.52 -11.62
CA LEU A 281 17.62 7.19 -11.27
C LEU A 281 16.41 6.81 -12.14
N ASP A 282 15.50 7.75 -12.40
CA ASP A 282 14.41 7.55 -13.36
C ASP A 282 14.96 7.27 -14.76
N TYR A 283 16.01 7.96 -15.21
CA TYR A 283 16.65 7.68 -16.50
C TYR A 283 17.17 6.25 -16.58
N LEU A 284 17.85 5.79 -15.53
CA LEU A 284 18.48 4.48 -15.45
C LEU A 284 17.47 3.34 -15.30
N ASN A 285 16.30 3.54 -14.68
CA ASN A 285 15.43 2.43 -14.24
C ASN A 285 13.91 2.53 -14.53
N SER A 286 13.37 3.67 -14.98
CA SER A 286 11.89 3.90 -14.98
C SER A 286 11.01 3.14 -15.98
N THR A 287 11.55 2.46 -17.00
CA THR A 287 10.79 1.81 -18.09
C THR A 287 11.55 0.60 -18.62
N ALA A 288 10.90 -0.33 -19.34
CA ALA A 288 11.55 -1.49 -19.97
C ALA A 288 12.76 -1.15 -20.86
N ILE A 289 12.81 0.06 -21.43
CA ILE A 289 13.93 0.53 -22.26
C ILE A 289 15.01 1.30 -21.50
N SER A 290 14.85 1.50 -20.19
CA SER A 290 15.87 2.15 -19.37
C SER A 290 17.13 1.29 -19.33
N PRO A 291 18.35 1.87 -19.25
CA PRO A 291 19.60 1.10 -19.32
C PRO A 291 19.68 -0.09 -18.36
N ILE A 292 19.27 0.07 -17.09
CA ILE A 292 19.29 -1.02 -16.11
C ILE A 292 18.22 -2.07 -16.43
N GLN A 293 16.99 -1.66 -16.72
CA GLN A 293 15.90 -2.57 -17.07
C GLN A 293 16.23 -3.41 -18.31
N ARG A 294 16.72 -2.75 -19.36
CA ARG A 294 17.14 -3.38 -20.62
C ARG A 294 18.20 -4.46 -20.38
N ASP A 295 19.23 -4.13 -19.61
CA ASP A 295 20.39 -5.01 -19.46
C ASP A 295 20.18 -6.11 -18.43
N PHE A 296 19.37 -5.88 -17.39
CA PHE A 296 19.18 -6.83 -16.29
C PHE A 296 17.89 -7.65 -16.39
N VAL A 297 16.80 -7.07 -16.88
CA VAL A 297 15.46 -7.68 -16.88
C VAL A 297 15.01 -8.08 -18.29
N GLU A 298 15.19 -7.21 -19.28
CA GLU A 298 14.66 -7.44 -20.64
C GLU A 298 15.63 -8.20 -21.55
N SER A 299 16.82 -8.56 -21.05
CA SER A 299 17.83 -9.30 -21.81
C SER A 299 17.44 -10.76 -22.08
N ASP A 300 18.04 -11.38 -23.10
CA ASP A 300 17.84 -12.81 -23.44
C ASP A 300 18.10 -13.79 -22.29
N LYS A 301 19.00 -13.41 -21.38
CA LYS A 301 19.38 -14.15 -20.17
C LYS A 301 19.30 -13.17 -18.99
N PRO A 302 18.08 -12.91 -18.48
CA PRO A 302 17.89 -11.94 -17.43
C PRO A 302 18.66 -12.34 -16.19
N TYR A 303 19.22 -11.34 -15.50
CA TYR A 303 19.91 -11.53 -14.24
C TYR A 303 18.91 -11.63 -13.09
N CYS A 304 17.80 -10.90 -13.19
CA CYS A 304 16.78 -10.73 -12.16
C CYS A 304 15.38 -10.56 -12.80
N SER A 305 14.32 -10.66 -11.99
CA SER A 305 12.94 -10.48 -12.47
C SER A 305 12.51 -9.01 -12.50
N SER A 306 13.06 -8.22 -11.58
CA SER A 306 12.73 -6.81 -11.35
C SER A 306 13.95 -6.09 -10.81
N VAL A 307 13.98 -4.79 -11.07
CA VAL A 307 14.91 -3.85 -10.42
C VAL A 307 14.11 -2.63 -10.03
N ASP A 308 14.18 -2.25 -8.77
CA ASP A 308 13.61 -0.99 -8.28
C ASP A 308 14.71 -0.05 -7.79
N HIS A 309 14.38 1.22 -7.66
CA HIS A 309 15.27 2.21 -7.07
C HIS A 309 14.55 3.03 -6.00
N SER A 310 15.30 3.56 -5.06
CA SER A 310 14.77 4.40 -4.00
C SER A 310 15.80 5.42 -3.54
N VAL A 311 15.33 6.49 -2.93
CA VAL A 311 16.13 7.60 -2.42
C VAL A 311 15.70 7.88 -0.98
N ILE A 312 16.65 8.12 -0.10
CA ILE A 312 16.41 8.47 1.29
C ILE A 312 17.02 9.83 1.59
N GLU A 313 16.18 10.78 2.00
CA GLU A 313 16.55 12.16 2.19
C GLU A 313 17.15 12.44 3.58
N TYR A 314 18.24 11.76 3.94
CA TYR A 314 19.00 12.11 5.15
C TYR A 314 19.85 13.36 4.94
N SER A 315 20.36 13.96 6.03
CA SER A 315 21.24 15.15 5.98
C SER A 315 22.43 14.97 5.00
N THR A 316 23.01 13.78 4.96
CA THR A 316 23.73 13.26 3.78
C THR A 316 22.95 12.08 3.24
N SER A 317 22.32 12.26 2.08
CA SER A 317 21.36 11.30 1.53
C SER A 317 22.00 9.98 1.11
N CYS A 318 21.17 8.99 0.81
CA CYS A 318 21.56 7.82 0.04
C CYS A 318 20.50 7.49 -1.01
N PHE A 319 20.90 6.69 -1.99
CA PHE A 319 20.01 6.12 -2.97
C PHE A 319 20.49 4.71 -3.32
N PHE A 320 19.57 3.84 -3.72
CA PHE A 320 19.93 2.44 -3.97
C PHE A 320 19.10 1.80 -5.07
N PHE A 321 19.63 0.72 -5.63
CA PHE A 321 18.92 -0.21 -6.50
C PHE A 321 18.71 -1.54 -5.76
N SER A 322 17.51 -2.09 -5.83
CA SER A 322 17.17 -3.44 -5.35
C SER A 322 16.90 -4.36 -6.54
N PHE A 323 17.73 -5.38 -6.69
CA PHE A 323 17.59 -6.42 -7.72
C PHE A 323 16.95 -7.65 -7.09
N GLU A 324 15.81 -8.07 -7.61
CA GLU A 324 15.01 -9.13 -7.01
C GLU A 324 14.95 -10.39 -7.88
N SER A 325 14.83 -11.55 -7.23
CA SER A 325 14.85 -12.87 -7.89
C SER A 325 16.10 -13.05 -8.79
N VAL A 326 17.26 -12.65 -8.26
CA VAL A 326 18.54 -12.74 -8.96
C VAL A 326 18.97 -14.20 -9.02
N GLY A 327 19.18 -14.75 -10.21
CA GLY A 327 19.63 -16.14 -10.36
C GLY A 327 20.93 -16.39 -9.59
N LYS A 328 21.03 -17.51 -8.87
CA LYS A 328 22.15 -17.83 -7.98
C LYS A 328 23.52 -17.65 -8.63
N GLU A 329 23.67 -18.02 -9.90
CA GLU A 329 24.90 -17.89 -10.67
C GLU A 329 25.27 -16.44 -11.04
N ASN A 330 24.35 -15.50 -10.85
CA ASN A 330 24.50 -14.09 -11.21
C ASN A 330 24.62 -13.15 -10.00
N LEU A 331 24.35 -13.63 -8.78
CA LEU A 331 24.42 -12.84 -7.54
C LEU A 331 25.72 -12.02 -7.43
N ASP A 332 26.86 -12.69 -7.60
CA ASP A 332 28.19 -12.05 -7.50
C ASP A 332 28.57 -11.17 -8.70
N LYS A 333 27.74 -11.15 -9.75
CA LYS A 333 28.00 -10.44 -10.99
C LYS A 333 27.20 -9.16 -11.12
N VAL A 334 26.21 -8.92 -10.25
CA VAL A 334 25.33 -7.75 -10.34
C VAL A 334 26.12 -6.45 -10.25
N MET A 335 26.96 -6.29 -9.23
CA MET A 335 27.74 -5.06 -9.02
C MET A 335 28.71 -4.78 -10.18
N SER A 336 29.44 -5.81 -10.64
CA SER A 336 30.39 -5.66 -11.74
C SER A 336 29.69 -5.29 -13.05
N LYS A 337 28.54 -5.89 -13.34
CA LYS A 337 27.72 -5.54 -14.51
C LYS A 337 27.16 -4.13 -14.41
N LEU A 338 26.65 -3.72 -13.25
CA LEU A 338 26.12 -2.37 -13.02
C LEU A 338 27.22 -1.33 -13.20
N ASN A 339 28.39 -1.53 -12.59
CA ASN A 339 29.55 -0.65 -12.78
C ASN A 339 29.97 -0.57 -14.25
N GLN A 340 30.01 -1.70 -14.97
CA GLN A 340 30.37 -1.70 -16.38
C GLN A 340 29.39 -0.90 -17.24
N LEU A 341 28.08 -1.02 -16.96
CA LEU A 341 27.04 -0.23 -17.62
C LEU A 341 27.22 1.27 -17.35
N LEU A 342 27.38 1.66 -16.08
CA LEU A 342 27.58 3.05 -15.69
C LEU A 342 28.86 3.66 -16.26
N ILE A 343 29.96 2.91 -16.28
CA ILE A 343 31.22 3.33 -16.92
C ILE A 343 31.01 3.53 -18.42
N ASN A 344 30.30 2.63 -19.11
CA ASN A 344 30.03 2.77 -20.54
C ASN A 344 29.21 4.03 -20.84
N ILE A 345 28.27 4.38 -19.97
CA ILE A 345 27.48 5.62 -20.08
C ILE A 345 28.39 6.85 -19.90
N VAL A 346 29.20 6.90 -18.82
CA VAL A 346 30.07 8.05 -18.54
C VAL A 346 31.20 8.20 -19.56
N ASP A 347 31.77 7.09 -20.05
CA ASP A 347 32.77 7.08 -21.12
C ASP A 347 32.17 7.37 -22.51
N LYS A 348 30.85 7.59 -22.60
CA LYS A 348 30.10 7.80 -23.85
C LYS A 348 30.24 6.67 -24.87
N LYS A 349 30.52 5.45 -24.39
CA LYS A 349 30.48 4.21 -25.20
C LYS A 349 29.04 3.78 -25.44
N GLU A 350 28.16 4.11 -24.51
CA GLU A 350 26.71 4.02 -24.66
C GLU A 350 26.13 5.42 -24.86
N LYS A 351 25.15 5.55 -25.76
CA LYS A 351 24.48 6.83 -26.02
C LYS A 351 23.71 7.27 -24.77
N PHE A 352 24.01 8.45 -24.26
CA PHE A 352 23.20 9.11 -23.24
C PHE A 352 22.04 9.88 -23.91
N ASP A 353 20.81 9.40 -23.74
CA ASP A 353 19.65 9.92 -24.47
C ASP A 353 19.06 11.18 -23.80
N MET A 354 19.50 12.35 -24.27
CA MET A 354 19.02 13.64 -23.76
C MET A 354 17.54 13.91 -24.03
N GLU A 355 16.94 13.32 -25.07
CA GLU A 355 15.51 13.51 -25.36
C GLU A 355 14.64 12.69 -24.38
N ARG A 356 15.09 11.48 -24.05
CA ARG A 356 14.51 10.70 -22.95
C ARG A 356 14.58 11.46 -21.63
N LEU A 357 15.70 12.11 -21.34
CA LEU A 357 15.89 12.86 -20.11
C LEU A 357 14.94 14.07 -20.00
N LYS A 358 14.79 14.85 -21.08
CA LYS A 358 13.78 15.92 -21.16
C LYS A 358 12.37 15.39 -20.93
N THR A 359 12.07 14.22 -21.48
CA THR A 359 10.78 13.54 -21.27
C THR A 359 10.57 13.18 -19.81
N ILE A 360 11.59 12.63 -19.13
CA ILE A 360 11.55 12.29 -17.70
C ILE A 360 11.31 13.53 -16.85
N ILE A 361 12.03 14.62 -17.11
CA ILE A 361 11.86 15.89 -16.40
C ILE A 361 10.42 16.40 -16.57
N SER A 362 9.92 16.42 -17.81
CA SER A 362 8.55 16.84 -18.11
C SER A 362 7.52 15.96 -17.38
N ARG A 363 7.72 14.64 -17.39
CA ARG A 363 6.86 13.70 -16.66
C ARG A 363 6.90 13.90 -15.15
N LYS A 364 8.07 14.19 -14.56
CA LYS A 364 8.18 14.42 -13.12
C LYS A 364 7.39 15.66 -12.71
N ILE A 365 7.44 16.73 -13.52
CA ILE A 365 6.61 17.93 -13.35
C ILE A 365 5.11 17.57 -13.39
N VAL A 366 4.67 16.84 -14.42
CA VAL A 366 3.25 16.50 -14.56
C VAL A 366 2.78 15.52 -13.48
N LYS A 367 3.66 14.61 -13.01
CA LYS A 367 3.38 13.69 -11.91
C LYS A 367 3.17 14.42 -10.59
N ILE A 368 3.94 15.49 -10.31
CA ILE A 368 3.70 16.36 -9.12
C ILE A 368 2.29 16.94 -9.17
N LEU A 369 1.85 17.44 -10.32
CA LEU A 369 0.50 17.98 -10.52
C LEU A 369 -0.59 16.90 -10.37
N SER A 370 -0.35 15.68 -10.87
CA SER A 370 -1.28 14.55 -10.69
C SER A 370 -1.37 14.09 -9.23
N ILE A 371 -0.26 14.10 -8.48
CA ILE A 371 -0.24 13.84 -7.03
C ILE A 371 -1.05 14.89 -6.28
N ALA A 372 -0.99 16.16 -6.68
CA ALA A 372 -1.81 17.22 -6.08
C ALA A 372 -3.33 16.94 -6.21
N GLU A 373 -3.78 16.30 -7.30
CA GLU A 373 -5.20 15.96 -7.50
C GLU A 373 -5.62 14.63 -6.85
N THR A 374 -4.68 13.70 -6.67
CA THR A 374 -4.96 12.35 -6.16
C THR A 374 -4.74 12.23 -4.65
N SER A 375 -3.69 12.88 -4.14
CA SER A 375 -3.21 12.83 -2.74
C SER A 375 -2.70 14.21 -2.28
N PRO A 376 -3.56 15.25 -2.23
CA PRO A 376 -3.14 16.63 -1.99
C PRO A 376 -2.44 16.87 -0.64
N HIS A 377 -2.73 16.08 0.40
CA HIS A 377 -2.01 16.22 1.68
C HIS A 377 -0.53 15.81 1.55
N ALA A 378 -0.22 14.82 0.70
CA ALA A 378 1.12 14.26 0.56
C ALA A 378 2.12 15.25 -0.07
N ILE A 379 1.65 16.16 -0.95
CA ILE A 379 2.50 17.19 -1.56
C ILE A 379 2.98 18.25 -0.55
N VAL A 380 2.38 18.29 0.64
CA VAL A 380 2.74 19.21 1.72
C VAL A 380 3.58 18.52 2.78
N ILE A 381 3.17 17.33 3.23
CA ILE A 381 3.77 16.67 4.40
C ILE A 381 5.26 16.39 4.19
N GLY A 382 5.64 15.76 3.08
CA GLY A 382 7.03 15.40 2.79
C GLY A 382 7.98 16.62 2.82
N PRO A 383 7.72 17.67 2.03
CA PRO A 383 8.51 18.91 2.06
C PRO A 383 8.63 19.56 3.44
N VAL A 384 7.55 19.55 4.23
CA VAL A 384 7.53 20.11 5.59
C VAL A 384 8.37 19.29 6.55
N VAL A 385 8.25 17.96 6.52
CA VAL A 385 9.06 17.06 7.35
C VAL A 385 10.54 17.22 7.00
N GLY A 386 10.91 17.12 5.72
CA GLY A 386 12.31 17.30 5.29
C GLY A 386 12.88 18.66 5.66
N HIS A 387 12.09 19.74 5.55
CA HIS A 387 12.51 21.07 6.01
C HIS A 387 12.66 21.13 7.54
N PHE A 388 11.73 20.53 8.29
CA PHE A 388 11.77 20.50 9.75
C PHE A 388 13.02 19.77 10.26
N LEU A 389 13.38 18.65 9.63
CA LEU A 389 14.53 17.82 10.00
C LEU A 389 15.86 18.42 9.55
N TYR A 390 15.95 18.91 8.31
CA TYR A 390 17.23 19.23 7.65
C TYR A 390 17.34 20.65 7.10
N GLY A 391 16.25 21.42 7.07
CA GLY A 391 16.24 22.76 6.49
C GLY A 391 16.98 23.80 7.35
N GLU A 392 17.84 24.59 6.71
CA GLU A 392 18.47 25.80 7.27
C GLU A 392 18.01 27.11 6.57
N GLY A 393 17.25 27.01 5.47
CA GLY A 393 16.82 28.14 4.62
C GLY A 393 15.30 28.39 4.59
N GLU A 394 14.77 28.83 3.45
CA GLU A 394 13.32 29.03 3.21
C GLU A 394 12.65 27.71 2.82
N ILE A 395 11.43 27.45 3.32
CA ILE A 395 10.69 26.21 3.03
C ILE A 395 10.24 26.14 1.56
N LYS A 396 10.14 27.29 0.87
CA LYS A 396 9.72 27.35 -0.54
C LYS A 396 10.56 26.48 -1.47
N GLU A 397 11.85 26.27 -1.19
CA GLU A 397 12.73 25.47 -2.06
C GLU A 397 12.31 24.00 -2.11
N ARG A 398 11.74 23.50 -1.02
CA ARG A 398 11.21 22.13 -0.90
C ARG A 398 9.76 22.02 -1.35
N CYS A 399 9.00 23.12 -1.26
CA CYS A 399 7.58 23.15 -1.66
C CYS A 399 7.36 23.50 -3.14
N LYS A 400 8.43 23.89 -3.86
CA LYS A 400 8.43 24.28 -5.28
C LYS A 400 9.57 23.58 -6.03
N GLU A 401 9.39 22.30 -6.32
CA GLU A 401 10.33 21.51 -7.11
C GLU A 401 10.20 21.83 -8.62
N ILE A 402 9.01 22.17 -9.12
CA ILE A 402 8.78 22.38 -10.57
C ILE A 402 9.74 23.43 -11.18
N PRO A 403 9.99 24.60 -10.56
CA PRO A 403 11.00 25.53 -11.07
C PRO A 403 12.40 24.91 -11.20
N ILE A 404 12.84 24.15 -10.19
CA ILE A 404 14.16 23.48 -10.20
C ILE A 404 14.21 22.41 -11.31
N LEU A 405 13.12 21.63 -11.47
CA LEU A 405 13.01 20.64 -12.55
C LEU A 405 13.07 21.29 -13.93
N ARG A 406 12.46 22.48 -14.11
CA ARG A 406 12.55 23.22 -15.38
C ARG A 406 13.98 23.66 -15.68
N GLU A 407 14.74 24.08 -14.68
CA GLU A 407 16.17 24.43 -14.85
C GLU A 407 17.01 23.21 -15.28
N PHE A 408 16.65 21.99 -14.86
CA PHE A 408 17.31 20.78 -15.34
C PHE A 408 17.13 20.55 -16.85
N GLY A 409 16.11 21.15 -17.47
CA GLY A 409 15.96 21.12 -18.93
C GLY A 409 17.12 21.78 -19.69
N ASP A 410 17.86 22.68 -19.03
CA ASP A 410 19.01 23.39 -19.61
C ASP A 410 20.36 22.69 -19.34
N TYR A 411 20.36 21.59 -18.57
CA TYR A 411 21.58 20.84 -18.30
C TYR A 411 22.13 20.17 -19.57
N SER A 412 23.44 20.29 -19.79
CA SER A 412 24.15 19.58 -20.84
C SER A 412 24.32 18.10 -20.49
N GLU A 413 24.62 17.27 -21.48
CA GLU A 413 24.99 15.85 -21.29
C GLU A 413 26.11 15.71 -20.25
N ASP A 414 27.16 16.55 -20.33
CA ASP A 414 28.29 16.50 -19.40
C ASP A 414 27.89 16.80 -17.96
N ASN A 415 26.89 17.66 -17.72
CA ASN A 415 26.40 17.93 -16.37
C ASN A 415 25.77 16.67 -15.74
N TRP A 416 25.04 15.88 -16.52
CA TRP A 416 24.43 14.65 -16.02
C TRP A 416 25.45 13.53 -15.82
N LEU A 417 26.38 13.38 -16.76
CA LEU A 417 27.45 12.40 -16.64
C LEU A 417 28.37 12.71 -15.45
N GLU A 418 28.61 13.99 -15.15
CA GLU A 418 29.35 14.41 -13.96
C GLU A 418 28.65 13.98 -12.66
N LEU A 419 27.31 14.03 -12.58
CA LEU A 419 26.57 13.54 -11.42
C LEU A 419 26.71 12.02 -11.25
N ILE A 420 26.57 11.25 -12.34
CA ILE A 420 26.76 9.78 -12.31
C ILE A 420 28.20 9.48 -11.89
N ASN A 421 29.18 10.19 -12.45
CA ASN A 421 30.57 10.03 -12.08
C ASN A 421 30.82 10.37 -10.60
N LYS A 422 30.35 11.52 -10.13
CA LYS A 422 30.56 12.00 -8.75
C LYS A 422 29.98 11.04 -7.70
N TYR A 423 28.77 10.52 -7.92
CA TYR A 423 28.05 9.77 -6.89
C TYR A 423 28.06 8.25 -7.06
N MET A 424 28.32 7.71 -8.26
CA MET A 424 28.21 6.26 -8.51
C MET A 424 29.53 5.57 -8.87
N ILE A 425 30.40 6.17 -9.70
CA ILE A 425 31.57 5.44 -10.25
C ILE A 425 32.93 6.11 -10.03
N GLY A 426 32.97 7.40 -9.75
CA GLY A 426 34.19 8.18 -9.64
C GLY A 426 34.97 7.90 -8.36
N PRO A 427 36.17 8.49 -8.21
CA PRO A 427 37.05 8.24 -7.06
C PRO A 427 36.45 8.67 -5.71
N GLU A 428 35.49 9.60 -5.73
CA GLU A 428 34.76 10.07 -4.54
C GLU A 428 33.46 9.31 -4.28
N ALA A 429 32.97 8.54 -5.25
CA ALA A 429 31.77 7.72 -5.08
C ALA A 429 31.99 6.67 -4.00
N ARG A 430 30.97 6.46 -3.17
CA ARG A 430 31.00 5.46 -2.09
C ARG A 430 29.74 4.64 -2.16
N TYR A 431 29.88 3.31 -2.16
CA TYR A 431 28.76 2.39 -2.24
C TYR A 431 28.87 1.24 -1.23
N ALA A 432 27.72 0.63 -0.94
CA ALA A 432 27.60 -0.65 -0.28
C ALA A 432 26.80 -1.61 -1.18
N CYS A 433 27.41 -2.72 -1.57
CA CYS A 433 26.75 -3.81 -2.29
C CYS A 433 26.52 -4.99 -1.33
N ILE A 434 25.26 -5.34 -1.13
CA ILE A 434 24.85 -6.44 -0.26
C ILE A 434 24.24 -7.55 -1.11
N VAL A 435 24.86 -8.72 -1.09
CA VAL A 435 24.36 -9.93 -1.74
C VAL A 435 23.63 -10.78 -0.70
N GLY A 436 22.32 -10.91 -0.87
CA GLY A 436 21.46 -11.78 -0.09
C GLY A 436 21.37 -13.17 -0.73
N GLU A 437 21.96 -14.17 -0.07
CA GLU A 437 21.89 -15.57 -0.48
C GLU A 437 20.73 -16.27 0.24
N PRO A 438 19.76 -16.86 -0.48
CA PRO A 438 18.71 -17.65 0.14
C PRO A 438 19.29 -18.92 0.78
N SER A 439 18.75 -19.35 1.92
CA SER A 439 19.20 -20.57 2.59
C SER A 439 18.08 -21.30 3.33
N SER A 440 17.70 -22.46 2.81
CA SER A 440 16.84 -23.45 3.47
C SER A 440 17.47 -24.04 4.74
N GLU A 441 18.79 -24.25 4.76
CA GLU A 441 19.53 -24.67 5.96
C GLU A 441 19.42 -23.65 7.11
N LEU A 442 19.55 -22.35 6.80
CA LEU A 442 19.40 -21.29 7.78
C LEU A 442 17.98 -21.24 8.34
N MET A 443 16.96 -21.43 7.50
CA MET A 443 15.58 -21.53 7.94
C MET A 443 15.37 -22.65 8.96
N GLN A 444 15.87 -23.86 8.65
CA GLN A 444 15.74 -25.01 9.55
C GLN A 444 16.44 -24.73 10.89
N PHE A 445 17.66 -24.18 10.84
CA PHE A 445 18.40 -23.78 12.04
C PHE A 445 17.65 -22.76 12.89
N MET A 446 17.11 -21.69 12.28
CA MET A 446 16.37 -20.65 13.00
C MET A 446 15.08 -21.19 13.63
N SER A 447 14.33 -22.03 12.91
CA SER A 447 13.12 -22.68 13.44
C SER A 447 13.44 -23.58 14.63
N ASP A 448 14.50 -24.39 14.55
CA ASP A 448 14.90 -25.28 15.65
C ASP A 448 15.46 -24.49 16.84
N ALA A 449 16.24 -23.44 16.59
CA ALA A 449 16.76 -22.56 17.62
C ALA A 449 15.63 -21.86 18.39
N GLU A 450 14.62 -21.33 17.69
CA GLU A 450 13.48 -20.66 18.34
C GLU A 450 12.62 -21.64 19.14
N LYS A 451 12.37 -22.84 18.59
CA LYS A 451 11.66 -23.90 19.30
C LYS A 451 12.38 -24.30 20.60
N ASN A 452 13.70 -24.49 20.52
CA ASN A 452 14.51 -24.84 21.68
C ASN A 452 14.55 -23.70 22.71
N ARG A 453 14.71 -22.45 22.26
CA ARG A 453 14.70 -21.26 23.12
C ARG A 453 13.39 -21.16 23.92
N ILE A 454 12.24 -21.33 23.27
CA ILE A 454 10.93 -21.32 23.94
C ILE A 454 10.82 -22.49 24.93
N ALA A 455 11.25 -23.70 24.56
CA ALA A 455 11.22 -24.85 25.45
C ALA A 455 12.10 -24.63 26.71
N GLU A 456 13.31 -24.12 26.54
CA GLU A 456 14.22 -23.75 27.63
C GLU A 456 13.64 -22.63 28.51
N GLN A 457 12.98 -21.64 27.91
CA GLN A 457 12.31 -20.57 28.64
C GLN A 457 11.15 -21.10 29.49
N LYS A 458 10.31 -21.98 28.94
CA LYS A 458 9.20 -22.61 29.68
C LYS A 458 9.72 -23.42 30.87
N GLU A 459 10.81 -24.17 30.70
CA GLU A 459 11.40 -24.94 31.81
C GLU A 459 12.05 -24.02 32.85
N ARG A 460 12.85 -23.03 32.44
CA ARG A 460 13.52 -22.07 33.34
C ARG A 460 12.53 -21.23 34.15
N LEU A 461 11.37 -20.91 33.58
CA LEU A 461 10.35 -20.07 34.20
C LEU A 461 9.19 -20.86 34.80
N LYS A 462 9.20 -22.20 34.76
CA LYS A 462 8.06 -23.06 35.11
C LYS A 462 7.36 -22.68 36.41
N ASP A 463 8.13 -22.41 37.47
CA ASP A 463 7.59 -22.05 38.79
C ASP A 463 7.12 -20.59 38.87
N LYS A 464 7.59 -19.71 37.96
CA LYS A 464 7.24 -18.29 37.87
C LYS A 464 6.13 -17.99 36.86
N LEU A 465 5.82 -18.92 35.94
CA LEU A 465 4.79 -18.71 34.91
C LEU A 465 3.43 -18.30 35.51
N PRO A 466 2.93 -18.91 36.61
CA PRO A 466 1.67 -18.46 37.23
C PRO A 466 1.74 -17.02 37.75
N GLU A 467 2.86 -16.62 38.36
CA GLU A 467 3.07 -15.24 38.85
C GLU A 467 3.14 -14.24 37.68
N LEU A 468 3.85 -14.58 36.61
CA LEU A 468 3.94 -13.74 35.41
C LEU A 468 2.58 -13.59 34.73
N GLY A 469 1.82 -14.69 34.62
CA GLY A 469 0.45 -14.67 34.11
C GLY A 469 -0.47 -13.80 34.97
N GLU A 470 -0.38 -13.91 36.29
CA GLU A 470 -1.17 -13.07 37.21
C GLU A 470 -0.77 -11.59 37.13
N ARG A 471 0.54 -11.29 37.05
CA ARG A 471 1.03 -9.93 36.86
C ARG A 471 0.53 -9.32 35.55
N LEU A 472 0.53 -10.10 34.46
CA LEU A 472 -0.04 -9.69 33.17
C LEU A 472 -1.54 -9.44 33.30
N ARG A 473 -2.28 -10.36 33.93
CA ARG A 473 -3.73 -10.23 34.17
C ARG A 473 -4.06 -8.94 34.93
N LEU A 474 -3.36 -8.66 36.03
CA LEU A 474 -3.54 -7.44 36.83
C LEU A 474 -3.17 -6.17 36.06
N ALA A 475 -2.12 -6.23 35.21
CA ALA A 475 -1.76 -5.11 34.34
C ALA A 475 -2.85 -4.85 33.29
N ILE A 476 -3.39 -5.90 32.67
CA ILE A 476 -4.52 -5.82 31.73
C ILE A 476 -5.73 -5.19 32.45
N GLU A 477 -6.14 -5.71 33.60
CA GLU A 477 -7.29 -5.17 34.37
C GLU A 477 -7.11 -3.69 34.77
N THR A 478 -5.87 -3.29 35.10
CA THR A 478 -5.58 -1.90 35.45
C THR A 478 -5.69 -1.00 34.23
N ASN A 479 -5.23 -1.47 33.07
CA ASN A 479 -5.17 -0.71 31.82
C ASN A 479 -6.51 -0.69 31.07
N GLU A 480 -7.39 -1.68 31.29
CA GLU A 480 -8.70 -1.78 30.64
C GLU A 480 -9.82 -1.04 31.39
N LYS A 481 -9.47 -0.22 32.38
CA LYS A 481 -10.44 0.65 33.05
C LYS A 481 -11.06 1.63 32.04
N PRO A 482 -12.40 1.61 31.85
CA PRO A 482 -13.03 2.44 30.82
C PRO A 482 -12.94 3.91 31.18
N ALA A 483 -12.81 4.76 30.15
CA ALA A 483 -12.96 6.20 30.28
C ALA A 483 -14.39 6.55 30.72
N PRO A 484 -14.59 7.57 31.60
CA PRO A 484 -15.91 8.02 31.98
C PRO A 484 -16.73 8.48 30.77
N ASN A 485 -18.01 8.12 30.72
CA ASN A 485 -18.89 8.48 29.60
C ASN A 485 -18.99 9.99 29.38
N ASP A 486 -18.96 10.80 30.45
CA ASP A 486 -19.01 12.26 30.35
C ASP A 486 -17.75 12.85 29.70
N LEU A 487 -16.59 12.19 29.88
CA LEU A 487 -15.36 12.55 29.19
C LEU A 487 -15.49 12.27 27.69
N LEU A 488 -15.98 11.10 27.29
CA LEU A 488 -16.15 10.76 25.87
C LEU A 488 -17.20 11.65 25.18
N ARG A 489 -18.24 12.04 25.91
CA ARG A 489 -19.33 12.91 25.41
C ARG A 489 -18.96 14.38 25.34
N CYS A 490 -17.79 14.80 25.85
CA CYS A 490 -17.32 16.17 25.68
C CYS A 490 -17.04 16.51 24.21
N VAL A 491 -16.78 15.49 23.38
CA VAL A 491 -16.65 15.62 21.93
C VAL A 491 -17.98 15.17 21.27
N PRO A 492 -18.73 16.10 20.67
CA PRO A 492 -20.00 15.78 20.02
C PRO A 492 -19.76 15.07 18.68
N VAL A 493 -20.71 14.20 18.29
CA VAL A 493 -20.73 13.63 16.94
C VAL A 493 -21.23 14.71 15.98
N PRO A 494 -20.44 15.13 14.99
CA PRO A 494 -20.85 16.18 14.06
C PRO A 494 -21.89 15.63 13.06
N SER A 495 -22.73 16.52 12.55
CA SER A 495 -23.76 16.16 11.56
C SER A 495 -23.13 15.82 10.21
N THR A 496 -23.68 14.80 9.55
CA THR A 496 -23.31 14.39 8.18
C THR A 496 -23.60 15.48 7.14
N ASP A 497 -24.52 16.41 7.41
CA ASP A 497 -24.84 17.55 6.54
C ASP A 497 -23.68 18.57 6.43
N SER A 498 -22.70 18.51 7.34
CA SER A 498 -21.52 19.38 7.33
C SER A 498 -20.45 18.95 6.31
N ILE A 499 -20.56 17.73 5.76
CA ILE A 499 -19.53 17.14 4.89
C ILE A 499 -19.60 17.75 3.49
N LYS A 500 -18.49 18.31 3.02
CA LYS A 500 -18.36 18.91 1.69
C LYS A 500 -17.63 17.98 0.74
N PHE A 501 -18.37 17.37 -0.18
CA PHE A 501 -17.81 16.48 -1.19
C PHE A 501 -17.48 17.21 -2.50
N HIS A 502 -16.57 16.63 -3.28
CA HIS A 502 -16.28 17.11 -4.63
C HIS A 502 -17.52 17.01 -5.53
N PRO A 503 -17.97 18.11 -6.15
CA PRO A 503 -19.08 18.06 -7.09
C PRO A 503 -18.67 17.27 -8.34
N ILE A 504 -19.59 16.45 -8.83
CA ILE A 504 -19.37 15.60 -10.00
C ILE A 504 -20.67 15.52 -10.81
N GLU A 505 -20.53 15.47 -12.12
CA GLU A 505 -21.64 15.27 -13.05
C GLU A 505 -21.30 14.14 -14.00
N ARG A 506 -22.12 13.10 -14.02
CA ARG A 506 -21.98 11.99 -14.97
C ARG A 506 -22.88 12.22 -16.16
N VAL A 507 -22.32 12.08 -17.36
CA VAL A 507 -23.06 12.08 -18.62
C VAL A 507 -22.86 10.73 -19.31
N VAL A 508 -23.97 10.05 -19.60
CA VAL A 508 -24.00 8.81 -20.39
C VAL A 508 -24.46 9.17 -21.79
N LEU A 509 -23.64 8.90 -22.80
CA LEU A 509 -23.95 9.22 -24.19
C LEU A 509 -24.83 8.12 -24.81
N ASP A 510 -25.71 8.51 -25.73
CA ASP A 510 -26.61 7.58 -26.43
C ASP A 510 -25.80 6.62 -27.32
N THR A 511 -25.98 5.31 -27.10
CA THR A 511 -25.32 4.26 -27.90
C THR A 511 -25.76 4.25 -29.37
N LYS A 512 -26.82 4.97 -29.75
CA LYS A 512 -27.16 5.22 -31.16
C LYS A 512 -26.20 6.17 -31.86
N SER A 513 -25.51 7.02 -31.10
CA SER A 513 -24.58 8.03 -31.60
C SER A 513 -23.10 7.62 -31.47
N THR A 514 -22.82 6.47 -30.85
CA THR A 514 -21.46 6.02 -30.53
C THR A 514 -21.22 4.56 -30.97
N PRO A 515 -20.00 4.20 -31.39
CA PRO A 515 -19.66 2.83 -31.82
C PRO A 515 -19.57 1.82 -30.66
N PHE A 516 -19.51 2.31 -29.42
CA PHE A 516 -19.44 1.54 -28.18
C PHE A 516 -20.08 2.34 -27.04
N ARG A 517 -20.22 1.76 -25.84
CA ARG A 517 -20.82 2.46 -24.71
C ARG A 517 -19.86 3.53 -24.20
N PHE A 518 -20.35 4.76 -24.05
CA PHE A 518 -19.51 5.91 -23.69
C PHE A 518 -20.13 6.71 -22.56
N ASN A 519 -19.34 7.04 -21.55
CA ASN A 519 -19.72 8.02 -20.54
C ASN A 519 -18.53 8.88 -20.11
N TYR A 520 -18.82 9.99 -19.46
CA TYR A 520 -17.81 10.79 -18.80
C TYR A 520 -18.32 11.36 -17.49
N ASP A 521 -17.40 11.52 -16.55
CA ASP A 521 -17.56 12.31 -15.34
C ASP A 521 -16.89 13.67 -15.54
N SER A 522 -17.63 14.75 -15.34
CA SER A 522 -17.09 16.09 -15.23
C SER A 522 -16.79 16.43 -13.77
N ILE A 523 -15.53 16.69 -13.46
CA ILE A 523 -15.02 17.08 -12.14
C ILE A 523 -13.90 18.12 -12.28
N LYS A 524 -13.57 18.83 -11.20
CA LYS A 524 -12.41 19.73 -11.17
C LYS A 524 -11.11 18.92 -11.29
N THR A 525 -10.55 18.89 -12.49
CA THR A 525 -9.26 18.26 -12.81
C THR A 525 -8.52 19.06 -13.89
N SER A 526 -7.22 18.84 -13.99
CA SER A 526 -6.29 19.36 -15.00
C SER A 526 -5.90 18.29 -16.02
N PHE A 527 -6.40 17.07 -15.85
CA PHE A 527 -6.11 15.91 -16.70
C PHE A 527 -7.38 15.37 -17.36
N ILE A 528 -7.17 14.52 -18.36
CA ILE A 528 -8.20 13.62 -18.86
C ILE A 528 -7.75 12.19 -18.52
N SER A 529 -8.54 11.50 -17.71
CA SER A 529 -8.36 10.07 -17.46
C SER A 529 -9.32 9.29 -18.35
N ILE A 530 -8.85 8.21 -18.97
CA ILE A 530 -9.59 7.38 -19.90
C ILE A 530 -9.50 5.94 -19.42
N ASN A 531 -10.63 5.28 -19.21
CA ASN A 531 -10.73 3.86 -18.93
C ASN A 531 -11.46 3.18 -20.08
N VAL A 532 -10.78 2.26 -20.76
CA VAL A 532 -11.38 1.37 -21.76
C VAL A 532 -11.56 0.00 -21.13
N LEU A 533 -12.80 -0.39 -20.91
CA LEU A 533 -13.20 -1.59 -20.19
C LEU A 533 -13.86 -2.59 -21.14
N MET A 534 -13.48 -3.86 -21.04
CA MET A 534 -13.98 -4.95 -21.87
C MET A 534 -14.53 -6.08 -21.01
N ASP A 535 -15.71 -6.58 -21.35
CA ASP A 535 -16.31 -7.72 -20.63
C ASP A 535 -15.66 -9.04 -21.06
N THR A 536 -15.30 -9.85 -20.08
CA THR A 536 -14.76 -11.20 -20.29
C THR A 536 -15.81 -12.29 -20.05
N SER A 537 -16.99 -11.96 -19.51
CA SER A 537 -17.99 -12.90 -18.99
C SER A 537 -18.41 -13.97 -19.99
N HIS A 538 -18.82 -13.57 -21.19
CA HIS A 538 -19.40 -14.48 -22.18
C HIS A 538 -18.53 -14.70 -23.41
N ILE A 539 -17.47 -13.90 -23.56
CA ILE A 539 -16.64 -13.90 -24.77
C ILE A 539 -15.42 -14.82 -24.66
N LEU A 540 -14.95 -15.10 -23.45
CA LEU A 540 -13.78 -15.93 -23.20
C LEU A 540 -14.18 -17.30 -22.66
N THR A 541 -13.59 -18.35 -23.24
CA THR A 541 -13.65 -19.70 -22.66
C THR A 541 -12.73 -19.79 -21.42
N LYS A 542 -12.89 -20.86 -20.63
CA LYS A 542 -11.98 -21.19 -19.52
C LYS A 542 -10.50 -21.15 -19.93
N GLN A 543 -10.17 -21.69 -21.09
CA GLN A 543 -8.78 -21.73 -21.57
C GLN A 543 -8.29 -20.35 -22.02
N ASP A 544 -9.18 -19.54 -22.61
CA ASP A 544 -8.84 -18.19 -23.07
C ASP A 544 -8.48 -17.26 -21.91
N ARG A 545 -9.16 -17.42 -20.77
CA ARG A 545 -8.91 -16.59 -19.56
C ARG A 545 -7.49 -16.72 -19.03
N LEU A 546 -6.84 -17.86 -19.24
CA LEU A 546 -5.45 -18.06 -18.80
C LEU A 546 -4.46 -17.11 -19.49
N TYR A 547 -4.83 -16.53 -20.63
CA TYR A 547 -4.02 -15.54 -21.33
C TYR A 547 -4.18 -14.11 -20.79
N LEU A 548 -5.14 -13.84 -19.90
CA LEU A 548 -5.37 -12.47 -19.40
C LEU A 548 -4.15 -11.88 -18.68
N PRO A 549 -3.45 -12.61 -17.78
CA PRO A 549 -2.26 -12.07 -17.09
C PRO A 549 -1.11 -11.71 -18.03
N ILE A 550 -0.83 -12.54 -19.05
CA ILE A 550 0.23 -12.20 -20.00
C ILE A 550 -0.21 -11.07 -20.95
N LEU A 551 -1.50 -10.99 -21.26
CA LEU A 551 -2.03 -9.96 -22.15
C LEU A 551 -2.05 -8.57 -21.49
N SER A 552 -2.29 -8.47 -20.17
CA SER A 552 -2.14 -7.20 -19.43
C SER A 552 -0.73 -6.66 -19.55
N GLU A 553 0.28 -7.51 -19.42
CA GLU A 553 1.69 -7.10 -19.57
C GLU A 553 2.07 -6.76 -21.02
N LEU A 554 1.53 -7.48 -22.01
CA LEU A 554 1.94 -7.31 -23.41
C LEU A 554 1.33 -6.09 -24.09
N ILE A 555 0.09 -5.70 -23.78
CA ILE A 555 -0.67 -4.70 -24.56
C ILE A 555 0.04 -3.34 -24.65
N LEU A 556 0.71 -2.91 -23.57
CA LEU A 556 1.39 -1.62 -23.50
C LEU A 556 2.88 -1.68 -23.84
N GLU A 557 3.46 -2.88 -23.98
CA GLU A 557 4.91 -3.05 -24.14
C GLU A 557 5.27 -3.88 -25.37
N SER A 558 4.41 -3.91 -26.38
CA SER A 558 4.63 -4.69 -27.62
C SER A 558 4.83 -3.78 -28.84
N PRO A 559 5.49 -4.26 -29.89
CA PRO A 559 5.54 -3.58 -31.19
C PRO A 559 4.14 -3.30 -31.72
N ILE A 560 3.97 -2.27 -32.54
CA ILE A 560 2.71 -1.95 -33.22
C ILE A 560 2.93 -1.80 -34.72
N GLU A 561 1.90 -2.01 -35.52
CA GLU A 561 1.92 -1.75 -36.96
C GLU A 561 1.39 -0.33 -37.27
N ARG A 562 2.26 0.53 -37.82
CA ARG A 562 1.88 1.83 -38.39
C ARG A 562 2.13 1.84 -39.89
N ASN A 563 1.08 2.04 -40.68
CA ASN A 563 1.17 2.18 -42.16
C ASN A 563 1.95 1.05 -42.84
N GLY A 564 1.75 -0.21 -42.44
CA GLY A 564 2.45 -1.38 -42.99
C GLY A 564 3.90 -1.54 -42.51
N THR A 565 4.35 -0.72 -41.57
CA THR A 565 5.68 -0.83 -40.94
C THR A 565 5.53 -1.18 -39.47
N ILE A 566 6.36 -2.11 -38.98
CA ILE A 566 6.41 -2.45 -37.57
C ILE A 566 7.24 -1.40 -36.83
N VAL A 567 6.60 -0.73 -35.89
CA VAL A 567 7.25 0.16 -34.92
C VAL A 567 7.75 -0.72 -33.77
N PRO A 568 9.06 -0.70 -33.46
CA PRO A 568 9.63 -1.47 -32.35
C PRO A 568 9.00 -1.11 -31.00
N TYR A 569 8.96 -2.06 -30.06
CA TYR A 569 8.37 -1.83 -28.75
C TYR A 569 9.09 -0.71 -27.99
N GLU A 570 10.39 -0.51 -28.25
CA GLU A 570 11.15 0.55 -27.62
C GLU A 570 10.62 1.94 -27.98
N THR A 571 10.27 2.13 -29.25
CA THR A 571 9.66 3.38 -29.72
C THR A 571 8.25 3.54 -29.15
N VAL A 572 7.46 2.46 -29.09
CA VAL A 572 6.10 2.48 -28.49
C VAL A 572 6.16 2.92 -27.04
N VAL A 573 7.02 2.28 -26.23
CA VAL A 573 7.21 2.60 -24.82
C VAL A 573 7.69 4.04 -24.64
N ALA A 574 8.67 4.48 -25.44
CA ALA A 574 9.20 5.85 -25.36
C ALA A 574 8.15 6.92 -25.69
N GLU A 575 7.40 6.74 -26.77
CA GLU A 575 6.40 7.72 -27.19
C GLU A 575 5.20 7.74 -26.24
N MET A 576 4.67 6.57 -25.81
CA MET A 576 3.61 6.52 -24.81
C MET A 576 4.05 7.16 -23.49
N PHE A 577 5.29 6.90 -23.05
CA PHE A 577 5.84 7.53 -21.86
C PHE A 577 5.89 9.07 -22.03
N SER A 578 6.20 9.59 -23.21
CA SER A 578 6.16 11.04 -23.47
C SER A 578 4.75 11.64 -23.44
N ASP A 579 3.77 10.85 -23.87
CA ASP A 579 2.41 11.34 -24.13
C ASP A 579 1.45 11.19 -22.97
N THR A 580 1.81 10.36 -22.00
CA THR A 580 0.92 9.99 -20.90
C THR A 580 1.50 10.40 -19.55
N VAL A 581 0.61 10.55 -18.57
CA VAL A 581 0.96 10.77 -17.16
C VAL A 581 0.96 9.44 -16.42
N VAL A 582 -0.13 8.68 -16.59
CA VAL A 582 -0.33 7.35 -16.02
C VAL A 582 -0.82 6.43 -17.13
N THR A 583 -0.30 5.22 -17.19
CA THR A 583 -0.83 4.12 -17.99
C THR A 583 -1.04 2.92 -17.09
N GLY A 584 -2.01 2.07 -17.41
CA GLY A 584 -2.23 0.85 -16.65
C GLY A 584 -3.11 -0.14 -17.39
N THR A 585 -2.92 -1.40 -17.06
CA THR A 585 -3.80 -2.50 -17.46
C THR A 585 -4.20 -3.28 -16.22
N GLY A 586 -5.39 -3.88 -16.23
CA GLY A 586 -5.83 -4.66 -15.08
C GLY A 586 -6.97 -5.62 -15.40
N ILE A 587 -7.10 -6.64 -14.55
CA ILE A 587 -8.23 -7.56 -14.56
C ILE A 587 -9.18 -7.09 -13.46
N GLY A 588 -10.32 -6.53 -13.84
CA GLY A 588 -11.14 -5.66 -13.01
C GLY A 588 -10.56 -4.25 -12.88
N LEU A 589 -11.17 -3.44 -12.01
CA LEU A 589 -10.70 -2.11 -11.67
C LEU A 589 -9.81 -2.14 -10.43
N SER A 590 -8.69 -1.41 -10.45
CA SER A 590 -7.74 -1.30 -9.33
C SER A 590 -7.10 -2.64 -8.92
N SER A 591 -6.81 -3.53 -9.87
CA SER A 591 -6.02 -4.74 -9.60
C SER A 591 -4.58 -4.36 -9.21
N SER A 592 -4.00 -5.09 -8.25
CA SER A 592 -2.67 -4.82 -7.71
C SER A 592 -1.53 -5.59 -8.41
N SER A 593 -1.84 -6.64 -9.17
CA SER A 593 -0.87 -7.40 -9.97
C SER A 593 -1.55 -8.20 -11.07
N SER A 594 -0.76 -8.76 -12.00
CA SER A 594 -1.24 -9.68 -13.04
C SER A 594 -1.79 -11.01 -12.48
N TYR A 595 -1.60 -11.28 -11.18
CA TYR A 595 -2.13 -12.46 -10.48
C TYR A 595 -3.30 -12.16 -9.54
N SER A 596 -3.78 -10.91 -9.51
CA SER A 596 -4.93 -10.50 -8.70
C SER A 596 -6.08 -9.96 -9.57
N VAL A 597 -7.27 -9.96 -8.99
CA VAL A 597 -8.50 -9.46 -9.64
C VAL A 597 -9.03 -8.30 -8.81
N GLY A 598 -9.26 -7.17 -9.47
CA GLY A 598 -9.83 -5.97 -8.87
C GLY A 598 -11.36 -5.99 -8.81
N ALA A 599 -11.95 -4.83 -8.50
CA ALA A 599 -13.40 -4.67 -8.43
C ALA A 599 -14.04 -4.91 -9.81
N VAL A 600 -15.24 -5.53 -9.82
CA VAL A 600 -15.92 -5.93 -11.06
C VAL A 600 -15.04 -6.89 -11.87
N GLY A 601 -14.66 -8.01 -11.23
CA GLY A 601 -13.56 -8.87 -11.65
C GLY A 601 -13.66 -9.51 -13.03
N MET A 602 -14.83 -9.45 -13.67
CA MET A 602 -15.07 -9.95 -15.04
C MET A 602 -14.78 -8.91 -16.13
N LEU A 603 -14.19 -7.78 -15.78
CA LEU A 603 -13.69 -6.80 -16.74
C LEU A 603 -12.19 -6.98 -17.00
N PHE A 604 -11.75 -6.55 -18.17
CA PHE A 604 -10.35 -6.26 -18.47
C PHE A 604 -10.25 -4.78 -18.84
N GLY A 605 -9.33 -4.05 -18.23
CA GLY A 605 -9.20 -2.61 -18.36
C GLY A 605 -7.86 -2.18 -18.95
N VAL A 606 -7.88 -1.18 -19.82
CA VAL A 606 -6.72 -0.38 -20.22
C VAL A 606 -7.02 1.07 -19.87
N ALA A 607 -6.13 1.70 -19.10
CA ALA A 607 -6.31 3.05 -18.59
C ALA A 607 -5.14 3.96 -19.00
N MET A 608 -5.46 5.21 -19.32
CA MET A 608 -4.48 6.26 -19.59
C MET A 608 -4.94 7.58 -18.96
N GLN A 609 -4.03 8.30 -18.31
CA GLN A 609 -4.22 9.68 -17.91
C GLN A 609 -3.30 10.56 -18.75
N VAL A 610 -3.83 11.65 -19.31
CA VAL A 610 -3.09 12.58 -20.17
C VAL A 610 -3.39 14.03 -19.81
N GLU A 611 -2.50 14.94 -20.22
CA GLU A 611 -2.78 16.37 -20.26
C GLU A 611 -3.93 16.67 -21.25
N ILE A 612 -4.70 17.73 -21.00
CA ILE A 612 -5.94 18.03 -21.74
C ILE A 612 -5.73 18.12 -23.27
N ASP A 613 -4.63 18.75 -23.70
CA ASP A 613 -4.26 18.94 -25.10
C ASP A 613 -3.80 17.65 -25.78
N LYS A 614 -3.47 16.60 -25.02
CA LYS A 614 -3.05 15.29 -25.51
C LYS A 614 -4.21 14.29 -25.66
N TYR A 615 -5.47 14.72 -25.50
CA TYR A 615 -6.63 13.85 -25.60
C TYR A 615 -6.69 13.02 -26.89
N GLU A 616 -6.60 13.66 -28.06
CA GLU A 616 -6.68 12.95 -29.34
C GLU A 616 -5.52 11.95 -29.49
N LYS A 617 -4.35 12.30 -28.96
CA LYS A 617 -3.17 11.43 -28.96
C LYS A 617 -3.40 10.18 -28.10
N ALA A 618 -4.02 10.33 -26.92
CA ALA A 618 -4.43 9.21 -26.08
C ALA A 618 -5.43 8.29 -26.79
N VAL A 619 -6.42 8.85 -27.50
CA VAL A 619 -7.38 8.06 -28.28
C VAL A 619 -6.68 7.29 -29.40
N ASN A 620 -5.71 7.90 -30.09
CA ASN A 620 -4.89 7.20 -31.08
C ASN A 620 -4.06 6.09 -30.42
N TRP A 621 -3.51 6.31 -29.23
CA TRP A 621 -2.81 5.27 -28.47
C TRP A 621 -3.71 4.08 -28.16
N PHE A 622 -4.94 4.30 -27.69
CA PHE A 622 -5.90 3.21 -27.51
C PHE A 622 -6.14 2.43 -28.80
N HIS A 623 -6.24 3.10 -29.95
CA HIS A 623 -6.37 2.41 -31.21
C HIS A 623 -5.14 1.57 -31.57
N GLU A 624 -3.95 2.13 -31.40
CA GLU A 624 -2.70 1.43 -31.70
C GLU A 624 -2.51 0.22 -30.78
N VAL A 625 -2.66 0.38 -29.47
CA VAL A 625 -2.42 -0.73 -28.52
C VAL A 625 -3.52 -1.80 -28.57
N LEU A 626 -4.77 -1.43 -28.86
CA LEU A 626 -5.88 -2.38 -28.93
C LEU A 626 -5.98 -3.09 -30.29
N TYR A 627 -5.63 -2.44 -31.40
CA TYR A 627 -5.88 -3.00 -32.74
C TYR A 627 -4.62 -3.22 -33.57
N LYS A 628 -3.52 -2.52 -33.28
CA LYS A 628 -2.29 -2.54 -34.10
C LYS A 628 -1.12 -3.24 -33.44
N THR A 629 -1.24 -3.66 -32.19
CA THR A 629 -0.22 -4.45 -31.49
C THR A 629 0.17 -5.71 -32.27
N VAL A 630 1.46 -6.01 -32.33
CA VAL A 630 2.03 -7.19 -32.96
C VAL A 630 2.76 -8.00 -31.90
N PHE A 631 2.18 -9.12 -31.50
CA PHE A 631 2.78 -10.00 -30.50
C PHE A 631 3.87 -10.86 -31.14
N THR A 632 5.13 -10.44 -31.02
CA THR A 632 6.28 -11.22 -31.50
C THR A 632 6.60 -12.37 -30.55
N ALA A 633 7.08 -13.50 -31.09
CA ALA A 633 7.47 -14.65 -30.28
C ALA A 633 8.55 -14.28 -29.23
N GLU A 634 9.45 -13.37 -29.58
CA GLU A 634 10.49 -12.84 -28.70
C GLU A 634 9.89 -12.04 -27.55
N ARG A 635 8.98 -11.09 -27.80
CA ARG A 635 8.35 -10.30 -26.73
C ARG A 635 7.51 -11.18 -25.80
N ILE A 636 6.73 -12.11 -26.36
CA ILE A 636 5.96 -13.07 -25.55
C ILE A 636 6.91 -13.90 -24.66
N LYS A 637 8.03 -14.37 -25.21
CA LYS A 637 9.03 -15.15 -24.45
C LYS A 637 9.62 -14.32 -23.30
N THR A 638 10.02 -13.07 -23.55
CA THR A 638 10.59 -12.19 -22.53
C THR A 638 9.60 -11.95 -21.39
N VAL A 639 8.38 -11.52 -21.72
CA VAL A 639 7.32 -11.25 -20.72
C VAL A 639 6.89 -12.51 -19.98
N ALA A 640 6.73 -13.64 -20.67
CA ALA A 640 6.38 -14.91 -20.01
C ALA A 640 7.50 -15.40 -19.08
N THR A 641 8.77 -15.20 -19.43
CA THR A 641 9.91 -15.54 -18.57
C THR A 641 9.91 -14.66 -17.32
N ARG A 642 9.73 -13.34 -17.48
CA ARG A 642 9.60 -12.37 -16.37
C ARG A 642 8.48 -12.78 -15.41
N LEU A 643 7.28 -13.05 -15.95
CA LEU A 643 6.12 -13.48 -15.17
C LEU A 643 6.39 -14.78 -14.41
N VAL A 644 7.03 -15.78 -15.03
CA VAL A 644 7.37 -17.05 -14.35
C VAL A 644 8.34 -16.82 -13.19
N SER A 645 9.34 -15.95 -13.35
CA SER A 645 10.29 -15.62 -12.29
C SER A 645 9.62 -14.86 -11.13
N ASP A 646 8.69 -13.96 -11.43
CA ASP A 646 7.94 -13.18 -10.42
C ASP A 646 7.05 -14.05 -9.49
N ILE A 647 6.71 -15.27 -9.92
CA ILE A 647 5.93 -16.20 -9.10
C ILE A 647 6.71 -16.63 -7.84
N SER A 648 8.05 -16.65 -7.87
CA SER A 648 8.87 -16.93 -6.68
C SER A 648 8.54 -15.99 -5.53
N GLN A 649 8.36 -14.69 -5.81
CA GLN A 649 7.99 -13.70 -4.79
C GLN A 649 6.60 -13.92 -4.24
N HIS A 650 5.66 -14.32 -5.09
CA HIS A 650 4.29 -14.63 -4.68
C HIS A 650 4.25 -15.85 -3.75
N LYS A 651 5.08 -16.87 -4.01
CA LYS A 651 5.22 -18.06 -3.14
C LYS A 651 5.80 -17.77 -1.76
N ARG A 652 6.66 -16.74 -1.64
CA ARG A 652 7.27 -16.32 -0.37
C ARG A 652 6.36 -15.45 0.51
N SER A 653 5.22 -15.02 -0.01
CA SER A 653 4.30 -14.13 0.70
C SER A 653 3.09 -14.89 1.24
N GLY A 654 3.01 -15.04 2.56
CA GLY A 654 1.92 -15.80 3.19
C GLY A 654 0.52 -15.23 2.92
N SER A 655 0.38 -13.91 2.77
CA SER A 655 -0.90 -13.27 2.42
C SER A 655 -1.31 -13.54 0.97
N LYS A 656 -0.38 -13.49 0.02
CA LYS A 656 -0.63 -13.83 -1.39
C LYS A 656 -0.95 -15.32 -1.54
N VAL A 657 -0.24 -16.20 -0.83
CA VAL A 657 -0.47 -17.65 -0.84
C VAL A 657 -1.86 -18.00 -0.28
N SER A 658 -2.22 -17.48 0.90
CA SER A 658 -3.56 -17.68 1.49
C SER A 658 -4.68 -17.14 0.59
N SER A 659 -4.48 -15.97 -0.05
CA SER A 659 -5.43 -15.41 -1.01
C SER A 659 -5.58 -16.27 -2.27
N ALA A 660 -4.47 -16.81 -2.80
CA ALA A 660 -4.52 -17.71 -3.94
C ALA A 660 -5.24 -19.03 -3.61
N LEU A 661 -5.02 -19.55 -2.40
CA LEU A 661 -5.67 -20.75 -1.91
C LEU A 661 -7.17 -20.55 -1.72
N ILE A 662 -7.62 -19.48 -1.06
CA ILE A 662 -9.06 -19.22 -0.88
C ILE A 662 -9.75 -19.01 -2.22
N ASN A 663 -9.14 -18.29 -3.15
CA ASN A 663 -9.72 -18.06 -4.47
C ASN A 663 -9.83 -19.36 -5.28
N ALA A 664 -8.85 -20.26 -5.14
CA ALA A 664 -8.88 -21.55 -5.81
C ALA A 664 -9.99 -22.48 -5.26
N LEU A 665 -10.30 -22.38 -3.96
CA LEU A 665 -11.43 -23.08 -3.34
C LEU A 665 -12.79 -22.45 -3.68
N ALA A 666 -12.82 -21.13 -3.80
CA ALA A 666 -14.06 -20.35 -3.84
C ALA A 666 -14.65 -20.18 -5.23
N TYR A 667 -13.84 -20.09 -6.28
CA TYR A 667 -14.30 -19.63 -7.60
C TYR A 667 -14.27 -20.71 -8.67
N GLN A 668 -15.32 -20.70 -9.48
CA GLN A 668 -15.49 -21.58 -10.62
C GLN A 668 -14.45 -21.33 -11.70
N SER A 669 -14.16 -22.38 -12.47
CA SER A 669 -13.11 -22.32 -13.49
C SER A 669 -13.39 -21.43 -14.71
N ASN A 670 -14.58 -20.88 -14.83
CA ASN A 670 -14.96 -19.85 -15.80
C ASN A 670 -14.82 -18.41 -15.25
N SER A 671 -14.24 -18.22 -14.06
CA SER A 671 -13.97 -16.91 -13.48
C SER A 671 -12.57 -16.40 -13.83
N ASN A 672 -12.39 -15.07 -13.74
CA ASN A 672 -11.07 -14.48 -13.83
C ASN A 672 -10.22 -14.79 -12.58
N GLN A 673 -10.83 -14.86 -11.39
CA GLN A 673 -10.18 -15.20 -10.12
C GLN A 673 -9.50 -16.57 -10.18
N TRP A 674 -10.14 -17.55 -10.81
CA TRP A 674 -9.53 -18.86 -11.06
C TRP A 674 -8.34 -18.77 -12.03
N ALA A 675 -8.47 -17.98 -13.09
CA ALA A 675 -7.46 -17.89 -14.14
C ALA A 675 -6.19 -17.18 -13.67
N THR A 676 -6.28 -16.16 -12.82
CA THR A 676 -5.13 -15.36 -12.36
C THR A 676 -4.30 -16.01 -11.26
N ASN A 677 -4.74 -17.14 -10.70
CA ASN A 677 -4.00 -17.84 -9.64
C ASN A 677 -2.55 -18.16 -10.09
N PHE A 678 -1.56 -17.66 -9.33
CA PHE A 678 -0.15 -17.73 -9.75
C PHE A 678 0.37 -19.16 -9.89
N MET A 679 -0.15 -20.15 -9.15
CA MET A 679 0.26 -21.56 -9.29
C MET A 679 -0.20 -22.14 -10.63
N ARG A 680 -1.42 -21.77 -11.04
CA ARG A 680 -1.97 -22.16 -12.34
C ARG A 680 -1.28 -21.44 -13.49
N GLN A 681 -0.99 -20.16 -13.30
CA GLN A 681 -0.21 -19.37 -14.25
C GLN A 681 1.21 -19.91 -14.39
N GLN A 682 1.85 -20.40 -13.33
CA GLN A 682 3.16 -21.04 -13.41
C GLN A 682 3.17 -22.18 -14.43
N LYS A 683 2.21 -23.11 -14.30
CA LYS A 683 2.03 -24.25 -15.22
C LYS A 683 1.76 -23.78 -16.66
N PHE A 684 0.85 -22.81 -16.80
CA PHE A 684 0.43 -22.29 -18.10
C PHE A 684 1.57 -21.58 -18.84
N LEU A 685 2.29 -20.68 -18.17
CA LEU A 685 3.38 -19.90 -18.74
C LEU A 685 4.61 -20.77 -19.06
N LYS A 686 4.95 -21.75 -18.21
CA LYS A 686 6.01 -22.73 -18.53
C LYS A 686 5.68 -23.54 -19.79
N LYS A 687 4.42 -23.98 -19.92
CA LYS A 687 3.95 -24.65 -21.13
C LYS A 687 4.03 -23.71 -22.34
N MET A 688 3.58 -22.47 -22.20
CA MET A 688 3.68 -21.47 -23.27
C MET A 688 5.14 -21.25 -23.72
N LEU A 689 6.10 -21.18 -22.79
CA LEU A 689 7.53 -21.07 -23.10
C LEU A 689 8.07 -22.30 -23.84
N ALA A 690 7.57 -23.51 -23.55
CA ALA A 690 7.91 -24.72 -24.30
C ALA A 690 7.27 -24.71 -25.70
N ASP A 691 6.01 -24.28 -25.80
CA ASP A 691 5.27 -24.18 -27.06
C ASP A 691 5.87 -23.10 -27.97
N LEU A 692 6.40 -21.99 -27.44
CA LEU A 692 7.11 -20.98 -28.23
C LEU A 692 8.38 -21.52 -28.92
N LYS A 693 9.02 -22.55 -28.35
CA LYS A 693 10.21 -23.19 -28.96
C LYS A 693 9.84 -24.10 -30.13
N THR A 694 8.63 -24.66 -30.14
CA THR A 694 8.22 -25.70 -31.09
C THR A 694 7.20 -25.18 -32.11
N ASN A 695 6.27 -24.33 -31.69
CA ASN A 695 5.13 -23.82 -32.44
C ASN A 695 4.84 -22.32 -32.15
N PRO A 696 5.81 -21.40 -32.37
CA PRO A 696 5.65 -19.98 -32.03
C PRO A 696 4.42 -19.31 -32.66
N ASN A 697 4.14 -19.61 -33.93
CA ASN A 697 2.99 -19.04 -34.66
C ASN A 697 1.66 -19.33 -33.97
N SER A 698 1.48 -20.54 -33.44
CA SER A 698 0.24 -20.94 -32.74
C SER A 698 0.04 -20.13 -31.46
N VAL A 699 1.11 -19.86 -30.70
CA VAL A 699 1.04 -19.03 -29.49
C VAL A 699 0.64 -17.59 -29.85
N GLN A 700 1.28 -17.03 -30.89
CA GLN A 700 1.00 -15.68 -31.37
C GLN A 700 -0.44 -15.55 -31.89
N GLU A 701 -0.91 -16.51 -32.68
CA GLU A 701 -2.28 -16.57 -33.20
C GLU A 701 -3.31 -16.63 -32.06
N ASN A 702 -3.04 -17.42 -31.01
CA ASN A 702 -3.95 -17.52 -29.87
C ASN A 702 -4.05 -16.22 -29.07
N ILE A 703 -2.93 -15.57 -28.74
CA ILE A 703 -2.94 -14.27 -28.03
C ILE A 703 -3.64 -13.21 -28.88
N THR A 704 -3.33 -13.16 -30.19
CA THR A 704 -3.96 -12.24 -31.14
C THR A 704 -5.47 -12.46 -31.21
N ARG A 705 -5.92 -13.73 -31.29
CA ARG A 705 -7.34 -14.08 -31.28
C ARG A 705 -8.03 -13.58 -30.01
N ILE A 706 -7.42 -13.76 -28.84
CA ILE A 706 -8.02 -13.38 -27.55
C ILE A 706 -8.13 -11.85 -27.44
N ARG A 707 -7.09 -11.12 -27.84
CA ARG A 707 -7.16 -9.65 -27.97
C ARG A 707 -8.31 -9.24 -28.89
N ASP A 708 -8.39 -9.83 -30.09
CA ASP A 708 -9.39 -9.46 -31.09
C ASP A 708 -10.82 -9.79 -30.66
N LEU A 709 -10.99 -10.84 -29.84
CA LEU A 709 -12.26 -11.16 -29.19
C LEU A 709 -12.66 -10.05 -28.21
N MET A 710 -11.78 -9.68 -27.29
CA MET A 710 -12.12 -8.67 -26.27
C MET A 710 -12.34 -7.28 -26.87
N ASN A 711 -11.56 -6.90 -27.88
CA ASN A 711 -11.52 -5.56 -28.47
C ASN A 711 -12.58 -5.37 -29.56
N ARG A 712 -13.70 -6.10 -29.49
CA ARG A 712 -14.86 -5.83 -30.35
C ARG A 712 -15.53 -4.54 -29.85
N PRO A 713 -15.89 -3.57 -30.73
CA PRO A 713 -16.52 -2.32 -30.29
C PRO A 713 -17.75 -2.55 -29.42
N ASN A 714 -18.58 -3.53 -29.77
CA ASN A 714 -19.75 -3.86 -28.97
C ASN A 714 -19.46 -4.50 -27.60
N ASN A 715 -18.21 -4.84 -27.30
CA ASN A 715 -17.77 -5.35 -26.01
C ASN A 715 -17.06 -4.27 -25.16
N MET A 716 -16.96 -3.03 -25.66
CA MET A 716 -16.20 -1.96 -25.03
C MET A 716 -17.11 -0.95 -24.30
N LEU A 717 -16.65 -0.51 -23.14
CA LEU A 717 -17.14 0.65 -22.40
C LEU A 717 -15.97 1.63 -22.25
N VAL A 718 -16.16 2.86 -22.69
CA VAL A 718 -15.21 3.95 -22.48
C VAL A 718 -15.77 4.91 -21.45
N HIS A 719 -14.99 5.14 -20.39
CA HIS A 719 -15.25 6.13 -19.36
C HIS A 719 -14.16 7.19 -19.35
N LEU A 720 -14.56 8.46 -19.33
CA LEU A 720 -13.65 9.58 -19.15
C LEU A 720 -13.85 10.25 -17.79
N THR A 721 -12.77 10.69 -17.17
CA THR A 721 -12.80 11.74 -16.15
C THR A 721 -12.19 12.99 -16.76
N LEU A 722 -12.94 14.09 -16.79
CA LEU A 722 -12.49 15.34 -17.40
C LEU A 722 -13.06 16.55 -16.68
N ASN A 723 -12.65 17.76 -17.11
CA ASN A 723 -13.27 19.00 -16.68
C ASN A 723 -14.00 19.66 -17.85
N LYS A 724 -15.34 19.64 -17.84
CA LYS A 724 -16.15 20.21 -18.93
C LYS A 724 -15.96 21.71 -19.14
N SER A 725 -15.43 22.44 -18.15
CA SER A 725 -15.11 23.87 -18.30
C SER A 725 -13.80 24.10 -19.07
N LYS A 726 -12.95 23.08 -19.20
CA LYS A 726 -11.65 23.15 -19.89
C LYS A 726 -11.64 22.32 -21.19
N VAL A 727 -12.57 21.38 -21.35
CA VAL A 727 -12.64 20.46 -22.48
C VAL A 727 -13.93 20.72 -23.28
N ASN A 728 -13.82 20.81 -24.60
CA ASN A 728 -14.99 20.87 -25.47
C ASN A 728 -15.65 19.47 -25.56
N VAL A 729 -16.72 19.27 -24.79
CA VAL A 729 -17.42 17.99 -24.70
C VAL A 729 -18.26 17.65 -25.94
N ASP A 730 -18.60 18.64 -26.78
CA ASP A 730 -19.44 18.41 -27.97
C ASP A 730 -18.72 17.53 -29.01
N ASN A 731 -17.39 17.61 -29.06
CA ASN A 731 -16.55 16.89 -30.02
C ASN A 731 -15.76 15.74 -29.37
N ILE A 732 -16.09 15.35 -28.13
CA ILE A 732 -15.33 14.34 -27.38
C ILE A 732 -15.35 12.96 -28.07
N LEU A 733 -16.36 12.70 -28.90
CA LEU A 733 -16.51 11.45 -29.65
C LEU A 733 -15.73 11.44 -30.97
N ASP A 734 -15.43 12.60 -31.55
CA ASP A 734 -14.87 12.71 -32.90
C ASP A 734 -13.55 11.92 -33.07
N PRO A 735 -12.60 11.95 -32.10
CA PRO A 735 -11.38 11.16 -32.23
C PRO A 735 -11.66 9.66 -32.22
N TRP A 736 -12.63 9.20 -31.45
CA TRP A 736 -12.99 7.78 -31.36
C TRP A 736 -13.62 7.26 -32.65
N LEU A 737 -14.47 8.07 -33.29
CA LEU A 737 -15.09 7.71 -34.57
C LEU A 737 -14.07 7.49 -35.69
N LYS A 738 -12.90 8.15 -35.62
CA LYS A 738 -11.83 8.01 -36.63
C LYS A 738 -11.00 6.74 -36.45
N VAL A 739 -10.98 6.16 -35.25
CA VAL A 739 -10.05 5.08 -34.89
C VAL A 739 -10.72 3.74 -34.66
N VAL A 740 -12.05 3.69 -34.61
CA VAL A 740 -12.78 2.41 -34.64
C VAL A 740 -12.81 1.88 -36.08
N PRO A 741 -12.44 0.61 -36.34
CA PRO A 741 -12.49 0.05 -37.69
C PRO A 741 -13.90 0.07 -38.31
N ASP A 742 -14.05 0.60 -39.53
CA ASP A 742 -15.32 0.78 -40.26
C ASP A 742 -16.19 -0.50 -40.37
N ASN A 743 -15.56 -1.67 -40.37
CA ASN A 743 -16.23 -2.97 -40.48
C ASN A 743 -16.75 -3.54 -39.14
N ARG A 744 -16.68 -2.77 -38.04
CA ARG A 744 -17.10 -3.21 -36.71
C ARG A 744 -18.07 -2.23 -36.01
N VAL A 745 -18.65 -1.29 -36.74
CA VAL A 745 -19.69 -0.38 -36.20
C VAL A 745 -20.96 -1.18 -35.92
N THR A 746 -21.36 -1.25 -34.66
CA THR A 746 -22.50 -2.05 -34.20
C THR A 746 -23.74 -1.20 -33.97
N SER A 747 -24.93 -1.82 -34.04
CA SER A 747 -26.18 -1.14 -33.68
C SER A 747 -26.25 -0.92 -32.16
N ALA A 748 -26.93 0.14 -31.71
CA ALA A 748 -27.03 0.54 -30.30
C ALA A 748 -27.45 -0.58 -29.31
N GLY A 749 -28.19 -1.59 -29.79
CA GLY A 749 -28.66 -2.74 -29.01
C GLY A 749 -27.64 -3.88 -28.88
N ASP A 750 -26.54 -3.84 -29.62
CA ASP A 750 -25.51 -4.89 -29.62
C ASP A 750 -24.35 -4.58 -28.67
N CYS A 751 -24.18 -3.32 -28.26
CA CYS A 751 -23.17 -2.88 -27.30
C CYS A 751 -23.34 -3.54 -25.93
N ILE A 752 -22.24 -3.59 -25.16
CA ILE A 752 -22.18 -4.19 -23.83
C ILE A 752 -23.32 -3.65 -22.96
N GLN A 753 -24.16 -4.58 -22.52
CA GLN A 753 -25.21 -4.33 -21.54
C GLN A 753 -24.61 -4.61 -20.17
N LEU A 754 -24.67 -3.66 -19.25
CA LEU A 754 -24.03 -3.80 -17.93
C LEU A 754 -24.61 -5.01 -17.18
N GLU A 755 -25.88 -5.31 -17.40
CA GLU A 755 -26.60 -6.45 -16.85
C GLU A 755 -26.07 -7.81 -17.33
N ARG A 756 -25.28 -7.82 -18.42
CA ARG A 756 -24.62 -9.03 -18.94
C ARG A 756 -23.25 -9.29 -18.30
N ILE A 757 -22.65 -8.31 -17.62
CA ILE A 757 -21.41 -8.57 -16.87
C ILE A 757 -21.80 -9.50 -15.72
N ILE A 758 -21.24 -10.72 -15.71
CA ILE A 758 -21.55 -11.69 -14.65
C ILE A 758 -20.95 -11.17 -13.34
N PRO A 759 -21.76 -10.93 -12.31
CA PRO A 759 -21.23 -10.60 -10.99
C PRO A 759 -20.43 -11.76 -10.41
N SER A 760 -19.34 -11.45 -9.70
CA SER A 760 -18.44 -12.46 -9.11
C SER A 760 -19.19 -13.47 -8.22
N TYR A 761 -20.22 -13.04 -7.48
CA TYR A 761 -20.99 -13.94 -6.60
C TYR A 761 -21.67 -15.10 -7.34
N LYS A 762 -22.00 -14.93 -8.64
CA LYS A 762 -22.57 -16.01 -9.47
C LYS A 762 -21.52 -17.02 -9.93
N LEU A 763 -20.24 -16.71 -9.76
CA LEU A 763 -19.10 -17.53 -10.15
C LEU A 763 -18.47 -18.26 -8.95
N LEU A 764 -19.09 -18.19 -7.77
CA LEU A 764 -18.68 -19.00 -6.62
C LEU A 764 -19.00 -20.48 -6.85
N GLU A 765 -18.07 -21.36 -6.49
CA GLU A 765 -18.34 -22.78 -6.41
C GLU A 765 -19.44 -23.06 -5.37
N PRO A 766 -20.36 -24.01 -5.62
CA PRO A 766 -21.33 -24.43 -4.62
C PRO A 766 -20.62 -25.01 -3.38
N ILE A 767 -20.55 -24.24 -2.30
CA ILE A 767 -20.05 -24.70 -1.01
C ILE A 767 -21.10 -25.64 -0.42
N LYS A 768 -20.90 -26.96 -0.56
CA LYS A 768 -21.82 -27.99 -0.02
C LYS A 768 -21.37 -28.52 1.34
N GLU A 769 -20.09 -28.38 1.64
CA GLU A 769 -19.47 -28.77 2.89
C GLU A 769 -18.29 -27.84 3.16
N SER A 770 -17.93 -27.70 4.43
CA SER A 770 -16.83 -26.85 4.84
C SER A 770 -15.52 -27.47 4.39
N LYS A 771 -14.71 -26.67 3.71
CA LYS A 771 -13.35 -27.04 3.31
C LYS A 771 -12.38 -26.07 3.95
N ALA A 772 -11.43 -26.59 4.70
CA ALA A 772 -10.30 -25.81 5.17
C ALA A 772 -9.02 -26.38 4.56
N ALA A 773 -8.14 -25.52 4.06
CA ALA A 773 -6.86 -25.91 3.50
C ALA A 773 -5.74 -25.14 4.21
N ILE A 774 -4.66 -25.84 4.55
CA ILE A 774 -3.46 -25.26 5.17
C ILE A 774 -2.22 -25.56 4.34
N VAL A 775 -1.35 -24.58 4.23
CA VAL A 775 -0.10 -24.68 3.49
C VAL A 775 1.08 -24.12 4.29
N GLY A 776 2.19 -24.84 4.22
CA GLY A 776 3.46 -24.45 4.85
C GLY A 776 4.33 -23.63 3.90
N VAL A 777 4.75 -22.44 4.33
CA VAL A 777 5.72 -21.58 3.65
C VAL A 777 6.84 -21.27 4.65
N GLY A 778 8.04 -21.78 4.42
CA GLY A 778 9.17 -21.62 5.34
C GLY A 778 9.80 -20.22 5.33
N SER A 779 9.54 -19.43 4.30
CA SER A 779 9.89 -18.01 4.25
C SER A 779 9.00 -17.08 5.11
N VAL A 780 7.94 -17.60 5.76
CA VAL A 780 7.11 -16.81 6.69
C VAL A 780 7.26 -17.26 8.13
N GLU A 781 7.41 -16.30 9.05
CA GLU A 781 7.43 -16.59 10.50
C GLU A 781 6.05 -16.41 11.16
N SER A 782 5.21 -15.55 10.59
CA SER A 782 3.83 -15.31 11.05
C SER A 782 2.80 -16.12 10.28
N ASN A 783 1.61 -16.27 10.85
CA ASN A 783 0.54 -17.08 10.28
C ASN A 783 -0.55 -16.18 9.64
N TYR A 784 -1.24 -16.70 8.63
CA TYR A 784 -2.28 -16.00 7.89
C TYR A 784 -3.50 -16.90 7.75
N LEU A 785 -4.69 -16.36 8.00
CA LEU A 785 -5.96 -17.05 7.79
C LEU A 785 -6.88 -16.16 6.96
N GLN A 786 -7.51 -16.76 5.96
CA GLN A 786 -8.65 -16.17 5.25
C GLN A 786 -9.80 -17.17 5.30
N GLN A 787 -10.96 -16.72 5.73
CA GLN A 787 -12.16 -17.54 5.76
C GLN A 787 -13.30 -16.77 5.13
N ILE A 788 -14.07 -17.43 4.27
CA ILE A 788 -15.21 -16.81 3.59
C ILE A 788 -16.48 -17.64 3.75
N VAL A 789 -17.60 -16.93 3.76
CA VAL A 789 -18.96 -17.49 3.71
C VAL A 789 -19.80 -16.69 2.73
N LYS A 790 -20.83 -17.32 2.16
CA LYS A 790 -21.82 -16.59 1.35
C LYS A 790 -22.58 -15.60 2.23
N SER A 791 -22.83 -14.42 1.69
CA SER A 791 -23.52 -13.33 2.41
C SER A 791 -24.30 -12.44 1.45
N ILE A 792 -24.70 -11.25 1.90
CA ILE A 792 -25.43 -10.26 1.10
C ILE A 792 -24.70 -10.01 -0.22
N ASP A 793 -25.42 -10.14 -1.34
CA ASP A 793 -24.93 -9.98 -2.71
C ASP A 793 -25.48 -8.71 -3.41
N SER A 794 -26.20 -7.86 -2.66
CA SER A 794 -26.86 -6.67 -3.19
C SER A 794 -26.66 -5.45 -2.29
N TYR A 795 -26.43 -4.30 -2.91
CA TYR A 795 -26.29 -3.00 -2.24
C TYR A 795 -27.59 -2.46 -1.65
N ASP A 796 -28.73 -2.92 -2.16
CA ASP A 796 -30.07 -2.51 -1.70
C ASP A 796 -30.62 -3.40 -0.59
N HIS A 797 -29.85 -4.42 -0.16
CA HIS A 797 -30.29 -5.30 0.91
C HIS A 797 -30.56 -4.49 2.20
N PRO A 798 -31.71 -4.68 2.87
CA PRO A 798 -32.11 -3.88 4.03
C PRO A 798 -31.08 -3.92 5.17
N ASP A 799 -30.40 -5.06 5.32
CA ASP A 799 -29.47 -5.30 6.43
C ASP A 799 -28.06 -4.80 6.15
N LEU A 800 -27.74 -4.37 4.92
CA LEU A 800 -26.35 -4.07 4.56
C LEU A 800 -25.74 -2.96 5.43
N ALA A 801 -26.46 -1.86 5.65
CA ALA A 801 -26.00 -0.77 6.51
C ALA A 801 -25.82 -1.24 7.97
N ALA A 802 -26.77 -2.02 8.49
CA ALA A 802 -26.71 -2.56 9.84
C ALA A 802 -25.55 -3.55 10.02
N LEU A 803 -25.28 -4.37 9.00
CA LEU A 803 -24.15 -5.30 8.97
C LEU A 803 -22.82 -4.55 8.90
N TYR A 804 -22.71 -3.49 8.10
CA TYR A 804 -21.52 -2.64 8.11
C TYR A 804 -21.29 -2.03 9.49
N VAL A 805 -22.33 -1.48 10.15
CA VAL A 805 -22.21 -0.92 11.50
C VAL A 805 -21.84 -2.01 12.52
N PHE A 806 -22.37 -3.22 12.40
CA PHE A 806 -22.03 -4.31 13.31
C PHE A 806 -20.57 -4.76 13.12
N ILE A 807 -20.13 -4.94 11.88
CA ILE A 807 -18.73 -5.21 11.55
C ILE A 807 -17.84 -4.11 12.14
N GLN A 808 -18.17 -2.85 11.89
CA GLN A 808 -17.40 -1.72 12.42
C GLN A 808 -17.41 -1.68 13.94
N TYR A 809 -18.53 -1.99 14.60
CA TYR A 809 -18.59 -2.07 16.06
C TYR A 809 -17.58 -3.08 16.61
N LEU A 810 -17.47 -4.24 15.94
CA LEU A 810 -16.55 -5.31 16.31
C LEU A 810 -15.08 -4.93 16.06
N THR A 811 -14.80 -4.29 14.91
CA THR A 811 -13.45 -4.12 14.36
C THR A 811 -12.84 -2.72 14.50
N GLN A 812 -13.65 -1.69 14.80
CA GLN A 812 -13.14 -0.34 15.06
C GLN A 812 -12.13 -0.35 16.20
N LEU A 813 -11.40 0.74 16.34
CA LEU A 813 -10.44 0.87 17.42
C LEU A 813 -11.13 0.86 18.76
N GLU A 814 -10.52 0.18 19.72
CA GLU A 814 -11.11 -0.08 21.03
C GLU A 814 -12.45 -0.88 20.96
N GLY A 815 -12.81 -1.40 19.79
CA GLY A 815 -13.87 -2.39 19.61
C GLY A 815 -13.55 -3.73 20.31
N PRO A 816 -14.50 -4.67 20.37
CA PRO A 816 -14.29 -5.97 21.00
C PRO A 816 -13.18 -6.80 20.36
N MET A 817 -13.18 -6.97 19.02
CA MET A 817 -12.11 -7.74 18.36
C MET A 817 -10.76 -7.03 18.45
N TRP A 818 -10.81 -5.71 18.53
CA TRP A 818 -9.63 -4.91 18.76
C TRP A 818 -8.98 -5.22 20.08
N ARG A 819 -9.68 -4.98 21.18
CA ARG A 819 -9.17 -5.13 22.54
C ARG A 819 -8.77 -6.58 22.84
N LEU A 820 -9.47 -7.54 22.25
CA LEU A 820 -9.32 -8.94 22.64
C LEU A 820 -8.48 -9.78 21.67
N ILE A 821 -8.27 -9.35 20.42
CA ILE A 821 -7.42 -10.08 19.44
C ILE A 821 -6.09 -9.36 19.26
N ARG A 822 -6.13 -8.16 18.65
CA ARG A 822 -4.89 -7.41 18.44
C ARG A 822 -4.36 -6.89 19.76
N GLY A 823 -5.28 -6.38 20.59
CA GLY A 823 -5.15 -6.01 21.99
C GLY A 823 -4.40 -7.02 22.86
N ALA A 824 -4.73 -8.29 22.69
CA ALA A 824 -4.09 -9.35 23.44
C ALA A 824 -2.72 -9.78 22.85
N GLY A 825 -2.28 -9.17 21.75
CA GLY A 825 -1.08 -9.54 21.00
C GLY A 825 -1.22 -10.86 20.22
N LEU A 826 -2.45 -11.32 19.94
CA LEU A 826 -2.68 -12.60 19.26
C LEU A 826 -2.46 -12.49 17.75
N SER A 827 -2.84 -11.36 17.16
CA SER A 827 -2.67 -11.06 15.74
C SER A 827 -2.36 -9.59 15.50
N TYR A 828 -1.38 -9.31 14.63
CA TYR A 828 -0.98 -7.94 14.28
C TYR A 828 -2.05 -7.19 13.48
N ASN A 829 -2.86 -7.87 12.68
CA ASN A 829 -4.04 -7.26 12.08
C ASN A 829 -5.14 -8.31 11.89
N TYR A 830 -6.37 -7.86 11.82
CA TYR A 830 -7.53 -8.68 11.58
C TYR A 830 -8.59 -7.85 10.84
N GLN A 831 -9.44 -8.51 10.08
CA GLN A 831 -10.49 -7.84 9.34
C GLN A 831 -11.72 -8.73 9.24
N VAL A 832 -12.89 -8.13 9.39
CA VAL A 832 -14.15 -8.71 8.92
C VAL A 832 -14.66 -7.78 7.82
N HIS A 833 -14.97 -8.31 6.65
CA HIS A 833 -15.34 -7.48 5.50
C HIS A 833 -16.42 -8.15 4.66
N ILE A 834 -17.42 -7.36 4.25
CA ILE A 834 -18.44 -7.79 3.30
C ILE A 834 -18.22 -7.17 1.92
N SER A 835 -18.25 -8.03 0.89
CA SER A 835 -18.23 -7.65 -0.51
C SER A 835 -19.54 -8.06 -1.19
N PRO A 836 -20.53 -7.15 -1.33
CA PRO A 836 -21.74 -7.42 -2.09
C PRO A 836 -21.49 -7.86 -3.55
N PRO A 837 -20.53 -7.28 -4.31
CA PRO A 837 -20.24 -7.72 -5.67
C PRO A 837 -19.77 -9.19 -5.76
N ASP A 838 -19.09 -9.66 -4.72
CA ASP A 838 -18.60 -11.04 -4.63
C ASP A 838 -19.56 -11.95 -3.83
N GLY A 839 -20.56 -11.38 -3.14
CA GLY A 839 -21.56 -12.11 -2.36
C GLY A 839 -20.96 -12.87 -1.19
N ILE A 840 -19.85 -12.35 -0.64
CA ILE A 840 -19.10 -13.01 0.44
C ILE A 840 -18.89 -12.07 1.62
N LEU A 841 -18.87 -12.69 2.80
CA LEU A 841 -18.35 -12.12 4.04
C LEU A 841 -17.07 -12.87 4.40
N SER A 842 -16.02 -12.12 4.73
CA SER A 842 -14.69 -12.65 4.96
C SER A 842 -14.18 -12.33 6.36
N LEU A 843 -13.52 -13.28 7.01
CA LEU A 843 -12.66 -13.09 8.18
C LEU A 843 -11.20 -13.25 7.73
N ILE A 844 -10.36 -12.26 8.00
CA ILE A 844 -8.94 -12.28 7.71
C ILE A 844 -8.17 -12.10 9.01
N LEU A 845 -7.22 -12.98 9.30
CA LEU A 845 -6.21 -12.80 10.33
C LEU A 845 -4.85 -12.67 9.65
N PHE A 846 -4.18 -11.54 9.87
CA PHE A 846 -2.98 -11.17 9.14
C PHE A 846 -1.80 -11.01 10.10
N LYS A 847 -0.70 -11.71 9.81
CA LYS A 847 0.48 -11.80 10.69
C LYS A 847 0.08 -12.19 12.12
N ALA A 848 -0.68 -13.29 12.23
CA ALA A 848 -1.10 -13.84 13.51
C ALA A 848 0.04 -14.62 14.18
N THR A 849 0.50 -14.18 15.35
CA THR A 849 1.48 -14.92 16.17
C THR A 849 0.83 -16.18 16.75
N GLN A 850 -0.42 -16.07 17.20
CA GLN A 850 -1.22 -17.18 17.74
C GLN A 850 -2.53 -17.32 16.97
N LEU A 851 -2.48 -18.00 15.82
CA LEU A 851 -3.62 -18.08 14.89
C LEU A 851 -4.84 -18.78 15.48
N VAL A 852 -4.67 -19.94 16.13
CA VAL A 852 -5.79 -20.71 16.70
C VAL A 852 -6.47 -19.91 17.81
N ALA A 853 -5.69 -19.29 18.71
CA ALA A 853 -6.20 -18.44 19.78
C ALA A 853 -6.93 -17.20 19.22
N SER A 854 -6.37 -16.54 18.19
CA SER A 854 -7.01 -15.41 17.51
C SER A 854 -8.37 -15.81 16.91
N TYR A 855 -8.43 -16.95 16.23
CA TYR A 855 -9.66 -17.46 15.64
C TYR A 855 -10.70 -17.83 16.68
N GLN A 856 -10.29 -18.54 17.75
CA GLN A 856 -11.17 -18.89 18.86
C GLN A 856 -11.74 -17.65 19.54
N LYS A 857 -10.90 -16.62 19.74
CA LYS A 857 -11.33 -15.36 20.35
C LYS A 857 -12.30 -14.60 19.45
N ALA A 858 -12.06 -14.54 18.13
CA ALA A 858 -13.00 -13.96 17.18
C ALA A 858 -14.37 -14.67 17.22
N LYS A 859 -14.36 -16.01 17.27
CA LYS A 859 -15.57 -16.84 17.42
C LYS A 859 -16.32 -16.52 18.72
N GLU A 860 -15.61 -16.52 19.84
CA GLU A 860 -16.19 -16.25 21.17
C GLU A 860 -16.87 -14.87 21.19
N ILE A 861 -16.20 -13.83 20.69
CA ILE A 861 -16.74 -12.47 20.66
C ILE A 861 -18.06 -12.43 19.89
N VAL A 862 -18.07 -12.94 18.65
CA VAL A 862 -19.26 -12.87 17.81
C VAL A 862 -20.42 -13.68 18.39
N LEU A 863 -20.15 -14.84 18.98
CA LEU A 863 -21.18 -15.68 19.58
C LEU A 863 -21.75 -15.12 20.90
N LYS A 864 -20.95 -14.43 21.72
CA LYS A 864 -21.46 -13.79 22.95
C LYS A 864 -22.49 -12.69 22.68
N TYR A 865 -22.24 -11.85 21.68
CA TYR A 865 -23.20 -10.85 21.23
C TYR A 865 -24.45 -11.47 20.59
N LEU A 866 -24.32 -12.65 19.97
CA LEU A 866 -25.46 -13.41 19.46
C LEU A 866 -26.35 -13.93 20.58
N GLU A 867 -25.75 -14.60 21.55
CA GLU A 867 -26.46 -15.32 22.61
C GLU A 867 -27.10 -14.37 23.63
N GLY A 868 -26.88 -13.06 23.47
CA GLY A 868 -27.37 -12.02 24.37
C GLY A 868 -26.61 -11.97 25.68
N GLU A 869 -25.41 -12.57 25.73
CA GLU A 869 -24.53 -12.53 26.90
C GLU A 869 -23.86 -11.16 27.05
N GLU A 870 -23.72 -10.41 25.95
CA GLU A 870 -23.13 -9.08 25.90
C GLU A 870 -24.11 -8.07 25.29
N GLU A 871 -24.16 -6.86 25.86
CA GLU A 871 -24.98 -5.74 25.39
C GLU A 871 -24.14 -4.73 24.61
N PHE A 872 -24.73 -4.07 23.61
CA PHE A 872 -24.04 -3.03 22.86
C PHE A 872 -23.82 -1.78 23.71
N GLU A 873 -22.58 -1.33 23.85
CA GLU A 873 -22.23 -0.11 24.58
C GLU A 873 -22.69 1.13 23.77
N ASP A 874 -23.39 2.09 24.39
CA ASP A 874 -23.91 3.30 23.71
C ASP A 874 -22.82 4.09 22.97
N ASN A 875 -21.71 4.40 23.67
CA ASN A 875 -20.67 5.25 23.11
C ASN A 875 -19.92 4.55 21.97
N LEU A 876 -19.68 3.24 22.11
CA LEU A 876 -19.01 2.42 21.10
C LEU A 876 -19.90 2.20 19.87
N PHE A 877 -21.21 2.12 20.07
CA PHE A 877 -22.19 2.06 18.98
C PHE A 877 -22.22 3.35 18.16
N GLU A 878 -22.29 4.50 18.82
CA GLU A 878 -22.25 5.80 18.13
C GLU A 878 -20.90 6.04 17.44
N SER A 879 -19.79 5.62 18.05
CA SER A 879 -18.47 5.70 17.43
C SER A 879 -18.31 4.76 16.23
N ALA A 880 -18.95 3.57 16.24
CA ALA A 880 -18.96 2.65 15.11
C ALA A 880 -19.63 3.29 13.88
N LYS A 881 -20.76 3.98 14.09
CA LYS A 881 -21.46 4.69 13.00
C LYS A 881 -20.59 5.82 12.45
N SER A 882 -20.02 6.62 13.36
CA SER A 882 -19.18 7.77 13.00
C SER A 882 -17.90 7.36 12.25
N SER A 883 -17.21 6.31 12.69
CA SER A 883 -16.02 5.77 12.00
C SER A 883 -16.34 5.16 10.65
N LEU A 884 -17.42 4.39 10.55
CA LEU A 884 -17.88 3.84 9.26
C LEU A 884 -18.24 4.94 8.25
N ILE A 885 -18.92 6.00 8.70
CA ILE A 885 -19.23 7.15 7.85
C ILE A 885 -17.94 7.79 7.34
N PHE A 886 -16.93 7.94 8.21
CA PHE A 886 -15.63 8.45 7.80
C PHE A 886 -14.95 7.59 6.73
N GLU A 887 -14.97 6.26 6.85
CA GLU A 887 -14.42 5.38 5.80
C GLU A 887 -15.07 5.64 4.43
N PHE A 888 -16.38 5.88 4.39
CA PHE A 888 -17.08 6.21 3.15
C PHE A 888 -16.68 7.58 2.59
N ILE A 889 -16.45 8.57 3.47
CA ILE A 889 -15.93 9.89 3.06
C ILE A 889 -14.52 9.76 2.48
N GLN A 890 -13.67 8.95 3.12
CA GLN A 890 -12.26 8.78 2.74
C GLN A 890 -12.09 8.24 1.31
N ARG A 891 -13.01 7.38 0.84
CA ARG A 891 -13.03 6.87 -0.54
C ARG A 891 -13.23 7.96 -1.59
N GLU A 892 -13.74 9.12 -1.18
CA GLU A 892 -14.04 10.28 -2.05
C GLU A 892 -13.29 11.55 -1.63
N LYS A 893 -12.17 11.41 -0.89
CA LYS A 893 -11.38 12.55 -0.41
C LYS A 893 -10.75 13.40 -1.51
N SER A 894 -10.53 12.82 -2.69
CA SER A 894 -9.90 13.46 -3.84
C SER A 894 -10.79 13.40 -5.08
N ALA A 895 -10.51 14.26 -6.07
CA ALA A 895 -11.25 14.27 -7.34
C ALA A 895 -11.16 12.91 -8.06
N ALA A 896 -9.96 12.31 -8.08
CA ALA A 896 -9.75 10.97 -8.63
C ALA A 896 -10.56 9.90 -7.88
N GLY A 897 -10.57 9.94 -6.54
CA GLY A 897 -11.38 9.03 -5.72
C GLY A 897 -12.87 9.14 -6.00
N ARG A 898 -13.39 10.37 -6.10
CA ARG A 898 -14.80 10.62 -6.42
C ARG A 898 -15.18 10.11 -7.81
N SER A 899 -14.33 10.29 -8.82
CA SER A 899 -14.61 9.74 -10.15
C SER A 899 -14.54 8.21 -10.18
N LEU A 900 -13.61 7.58 -9.45
CA LEU A 900 -13.58 6.12 -9.31
C LEU A 900 -14.87 5.59 -8.67
N GLN A 901 -15.36 6.22 -7.60
CA GLN A 901 -16.63 5.84 -6.99
C GLN A 901 -17.82 6.04 -7.94
N SER A 902 -17.81 7.09 -8.76
CA SER A 902 -18.78 7.26 -9.84
C SER A 902 -18.74 6.10 -10.83
N LEU A 903 -17.57 5.76 -11.38
CA LEU A 903 -17.43 4.64 -12.31
C LEU A 903 -17.91 3.31 -11.69
N LEU A 904 -17.54 3.03 -10.44
CA LEU A 904 -17.99 1.84 -9.73
C LEU A 904 -19.51 1.81 -9.53
N ALA A 905 -20.13 2.95 -9.14
CA ALA A 905 -21.57 3.05 -9.01
C ALA A 905 -22.26 2.79 -10.35
N TYR A 906 -21.76 3.37 -11.45
CA TYR A 906 -22.28 3.11 -12.79
C TYR A 906 -22.23 1.62 -13.17
N LEU A 907 -21.08 0.97 -12.99
CA LEU A 907 -20.89 -0.45 -13.31
C LEU A 907 -21.76 -1.38 -12.44
N ARG A 908 -22.13 -0.92 -11.24
CA ARG A 908 -23.01 -1.66 -10.30
C ARG A 908 -24.49 -1.30 -10.47
N ASN A 909 -24.84 -0.47 -11.44
CA ASN A 909 -26.19 0.06 -11.65
C ASN A 909 -26.75 0.79 -10.42
N LEU A 910 -25.90 1.58 -9.77
CA LEU A 910 -26.23 2.42 -8.62
C LEU A 910 -26.21 3.91 -8.99
N ASP A 911 -26.94 4.70 -8.21
CA ASP A 911 -26.94 6.16 -8.34
C ASP A 911 -25.54 6.76 -8.06
N ILE A 912 -25.21 7.88 -8.71
CA ILE A 912 -23.93 8.57 -8.52
C ILE A 912 -23.70 9.02 -7.07
N ASP A 913 -24.78 9.25 -6.33
CA ASP A 913 -24.78 9.63 -4.92
C ASP A 913 -25.11 8.46 -3.99
N PHE A 914 -24.99 7.21 -4.46
CA PHE A 914 -25.21 6.01 -3.64
C PHE A 914 -24.44 6.05 -2.31
N ASN A 915 -23.18 6.50 -2.30
CA ASN A 915 -22.40 6.61 -1.07
C ASN A 915 -23.03 7.60 -0.06
N ARG A 916 -23.76 8.63 -0.52
CA ARG A 916 -24.52 9.54 0.36
C ARG A 916 -25.73 8.87 0.95
N GLU A 917 -26.46 8.11 0.15
CA GLU A 917 -27.59 7.33 0.63
C GLU A 917 -27.13 6.28 1.66
N LEU A 918 -26.00 5.63 1.40
CA LEU A 918 -25.41 4.68 2.36
C LEU A 918 -25.02 5.35 3.68
N ILE A 919 -24.43 6.55 3.65
CA ILE A 919 -24.14 7.35 4.86
C ILE A 919 -25.43 7.63 5.65
N LYS A 920 -26.52 8.05 5.00
CA LYS A 920 -27.81 8.30 5.65
C LYS A 920 -28.41 7.02 6.24
N ARG A 921 -28.32 5.90 5.52
CA ARG A 921 -28.76 4.60 6.01
C ARG A 921 -27.99 4.19 7.26
N VAL A 922 -26.66 4.40 7.29
CA VAL A 922 -25.82 4.14 8.48
C VAL A 922 -26.22 5.03 9.66
N GLU A 923 -26.49 6.32 9.42
CA GLU A 923 -26.93 7.25 10.46
C GLU A 923 -28.24 6.80 11.14
N GLN A 924 -29.12 6.13 10.40
CA GLN A 924 -30.41 5.63 10.90
C GLN A 924 -30.35 4.26 11.60
N VAL A 925 -29.22 3.55 11.53
CA VAL A 925 -29.08 2.22 12.15
C VAL A 925 -29.30 2.30 13.66
N THR A 926 -30.06 1.33 14.19
CA THR A 926 -30.32 1.14 15.62
C THR A 926 -29.67 -0.16 16.14
N LYS A 927 -29.51 -0.31 17.47
CA LYS A 927 -28.98 -1.54 18.07
C LYS A 927 -29.83 -2.79 17.77
N GLU A 928 -31.15 -2.63 17.58
CA GLU A 928 -32.02 -3.74 17.15
C GLU A 928 -31.71 -4.19 15.72
N ASP A 929 -31.31 -3.26 14.85
CA ASP A 929 -30.86 -3.62 13.50
C ASP A 929 -29.58 -4.45 13.52
N LEU A 930 -28.66 -4.20 14.47
CA LEU A 930 -27.43 -5.01 14.65
C LEU A 930 -27.80 -6.45 15.06
N ARG A 931 -28.70 -6.59 16.03
CA ARG A 931 -29.23 -7.91 16.45
C ARG A 931 -29.85 -8.67 15.28
N ARG A 932 -30.53 -7.95 14.38
CA ARG A 932 -31.14 -8.53 13.17
C ARG A 932 -30.12 -8.90 12.11
N ALA A 933 -29.15 -8.02 11.83
CA ALA A 933 -28.09 -8.22 10.83
C ALA A 933 -27.11 -9.35 11.21
N PHE A 934 -27.12 -9.77 12.47
CA PHE A 934 -26.35 -10.89 12.97
C PHE A 934 -26.45 -12.17 12.12
N ILE A 935 -27.61 -12.46 11.52
CA ILE A 935 -27.82 -13.68 10.72
C ILE A 935 -26.78 -13.84 9.60
N HIS A 936 -26.18 -12.73 9.16
CA HIS A 936 -25.13 -12.69 8.14
C HIS A 936 -23.72 -12.94 8.69
N LEU A 937 -23.47 -12.69 9.99
CA LEU A 937 -22.17 -12.90 10.66
C LEU A 937 -22.02 -14.30 11.24
N LYS A 938 -23.11 -14.87 11.78
CA LYS A 938 -23.15 -16.24 12.32
C LYS A 938 -22.40 -17.25 11.45
N PRO A 939 -22.59 -17.24 10.11
CA PRO A 939 -22.07 -18.30 9.27
C PRO A 939 -20.55 -18.43 9.31
N LEU A 940 -19.82 -17.34 9.60
CA LEU A 940 -18.36 -17.39 9.73
C LEU A 940 -17.92 -18.45 10.75
N PHE A 941 -18.66 -18.66 11.83
CA PHE A 941 -18.20 -19.49 12.94
C PHE A 941 -19.02 -20.76 13.20
N ASP A 942 -20.26 -20.80 12.73
CA ASP A 942 -21.23 -21.87 13.01
C ASP A 942 -21.84 -22.52 11.76
N ASP A 943 -21.43 -22.13 10.54
CA ASP A 943 -21.95 -22.75 9.30
C ASP A 943 -21.14 -23.97 8.86
N PRO A 944 -21.80 -25.08 8.48
CA PRO A 944 -21.15 -26.18 7.77
C PRO A 944 -20.71 -25.82 6.33
N GLU A 945 -21.05 -24.66 5.76
CA GLU A 945 -20.72 -24.22 4.39
C GLU A 945 -19.72 -23.04 4.36
N ARG A 946 -18.59 -23.18 5.06
CA ARG A 946 -17.49 -22.19 5.07
C ARG A 946 -16.22 -22.69 4.37
N LEU A 947 -15.50 -21.78 3.73
CA LEU A 947 -14.18 -22.05 3.15
C LEU A 947 -13.10 -21.35 3.97
N THR A 948 -12.02 -22.06 4.30
CA THR A 948 -10.89 -21.53 5.08
C THR A 948 -9.57 -21.83 4.37
N ALA A 949 -8.71 -20.84 4.24
CA ALA A 949 -7.36 -20.95 3.73
C ALA A 949 -6.37 -20.46 4.79
N VAL A 950 -5.35 -21.24 5.07
CA VAL A 950 -4.33 -20.94 6.08
C VAL A 950 -2.95 -21.07 5.47
N CYS A 951 -2.10 -20.07 5.70
CA CYS A 951 -0.69 -20.12 5.40
C CYS A 951 0.10 -19.94 6.71
N CYS A 952 1.06 -20.81 6.97
CA CYS A 952 1.89 -20.76 8.18
C CYS A 952 3.31 -21.26 7.90
N HIS A 953 4.21 -21.11 8.86
CA HIS A 953 5.49 -21.80 8.80
C HIS A 953 5.29 -23.33 8.85
N PRO A 954 6.08 -24.16 8.11
CA PRO A 954 5.93 -25.61 8.10
C PRO A 954 6.00 -26.25 9.49
N SER A 955 6.79 -25.70 10.41
CA SER A 955 6.89 -26.20 11.79
C SER A 955 5.62 -26.04 12.62
N LYS A 956 4.70 -25.13 12.24
CA LYS A 956 3.42 -24.88 12.91
C LYS A 956 2.23 -25.57 12.27
N LEU A 957 2.44 -26.22 11.12
CA LEU A 957 1.40 -26.76 10.26
C LEU A 957 0.53 -27.80 10.98
N SER A 958 1.14 -28.74 11.71
CA SER A 958 0.40 -29.76 12.46
C SER A 958 -0.38 -29.17 13.65
N ASP A 959 0.22 -28.26 14.40
CA ASP A 959 -0.42 -27.66 15.58
C ASP A 959 -1.64 -26.83 15.18
N ILE A 960 -1.50 -25.98 14.16
CA ILE A 960 -2.60 -25.15 13.65
C ILE A 960 -3.70 -26.02 13.03
N SER A 961 -3.32 -27.03 12.23
CA SER A 961 -4.28 -27.97 11.64
C SER A 961 -5.11 -28.69 12.69
N ASN A 962 -4.48 -29.15 13.78
CA ASN A 962 -5.16 -29.83 14.87
C ASN A 962 -6.07 -28.87 15.65
N GLY A 963 -5.54 -27.70 16.04
CA GLY A 963 -6.31 -26.70 16.80
C GLY A 963 -7.53 -26.18 16.05
N LEU A 964 -7.42 -25.95 14.74
CA LEU A 964 -8.58 -25.58 13.91
C LEU A 964 -9.58 -26.74 13.76
N SER A 965 -9.10 -27.98 13.70
CA SER A 965 -9.97 -29.17 13.65
C SER A 965 -10.80 -29.32 14.93
N GLU A 966 -10.22 -29.05 16.09
CA GLU A 966 -10.93 -29.01 17.38
C GLU A 966 -12.00 -27.91 17.42
N LEU A 967 -11.79 -26.81 16.69
CA LEU A 967 -12.74 -25.71 16.53
C LEU A 967 -13.79 -25.95 15.42
N GLY A 968 -13.80 -27.14 14.83
CA GLY A 968 -14.76 -27.59 13.83
C GLY A 968 -14.40 -27.26 12.38
N CYS A 969 -13.15 -26.91 12.09
CA CYS A 969 -12.66 -26.72 10.71
C CYS A 969 -11.93 -27.98 10.26
N LYS A 970 -12.50 -28.76 9.33
CA LYS A 970 -11.81 -29.94 8.80
C LYS A 970 -10.68 -29.51 7.86
N VAL A 971 -9.44 -29.50 8.36
CA VAL A 971 -8.27 -28.97 7.64
C VAL A 971 -7.56 -30.04 6.82
N GLU A 972 -7.40 -29.78 5.52
CA GLU A 972 -6.56 -30.52 4.59
C GLU A 972 -5.20 -29.85 4.43
N LYS A 973 -4.13 -30.64 4.46
CA LYS A 973 -2.75 -30.16 4.29
C LYS A 973 -2.38 -30.18 2.81
N ILE A 974 -2.04 -29.03 2.26
CA ILE A 974 -1.70 -28.86 0.84
C ILE A 974 -0.22 -28.50 0.71
N SER A 975 0.43 -29.08 -0.30
CA SER A 975 1.80 -28.75 -0.70
C SER A 975 1.83 -27.57 -1.69
N LEU A 976 2.86 -26.72 -1.64
CA LEU A 976 3.12 -25.68 -2.65
C LEU A 976 3.80 -26.21 -3.91
N GLU A 977 4.04 -27.51 -3.99
CA GLU A 977 4.42 -28.15 -5.23
C GLU A 977 3.31 -27.99 -6.28
N GLU A 978 3.69 -27.57 -7.48
CA GLU A 978 2.75 -27.13 -8.53
C GLU A 978 1.70 -28.20 -8.88
N SER A 979 2.14 -29.46 -8.99
CA SER A 979 1.25 -30.60 -9.25
C SER A 979 0.31 -30.87 -8.08
N ASP A 980 0.82 -30.82 -6.86
CA ASP A 980 0.10 -31.24 -5.67
C ASP A 980 -0.92 -30.18 -5.27
N PHE A 981 -0.57 -28.90 -5.38
CA PHE A 981 -1.47 -27.77 -5.14
C PHE A 981 -2.69 -27.83 -6.05
N LEU A 982 -2.48 -27.92 -7.37
CA LEU A 982 -3.57 -27.94 -8.34
C LEU A 982 -4.39 -29.23 -8.24
N ASN A 983 -3.75 -30.39 -8.03
CA ASN A 983 -4.47 -31.65 -7.90
C ASN A 983 -5.33 -31.71 -6.63
N SER A 984 -4.86 -31.15 -5.51
CA SER A 984 -5.59 -31.17 -4.23
C SER A 984 -6.80 -30.23 -4.24
N ILE A 985 -6.77 -29.17 -5.05
CA ILE A 985 -7.84 -28.16 -5.10
C ILE A 985 -8.83 -28.45 -6.24
N GLU A 986 -8.39 -29.10 -7.32
CA GLU A 986 -9.24 -29.46 -8.47
C GLU A 986 -9.95 -30.82 -8.33
N GLN A 987 -9.58 -31.63 -7.32
CA GLN A 987 -10.31 -32.83 -6.87
C GLN A 987 -11.38 -32.47 -5.84
#